data_AF-A0A9D8EGL1-F1
#
_entry.id   AF-A0A9D8EGL1-F1
#
_cell.length_a   1.000
_cell.length_b   1.000
_cell.length_c   1.000
_cell.angle_alpha   90.00
_cell.angle_beta   90.00
_cell.angle_gamma   90.00
#
_symmetry.space_group_name_H-M   'P 1'
#
loop_
_entity.id
_entity.type
_entity.pdbx_description
1 polymer ?
#
loop_
_entity_poly.entity_id
_entity_poly.type
_entity_poly.pdbx_seq_one_letter_code
_entity_poly.pdbx_strand_id
1 'polypeptide(L)'
;MNNHQYKILNSSIFANKSWHYFIIIVLNTLFGLQILSSFFSLLVNFLRERPAVGLFQVAIYALVTFLLVLPAGFLFRVINKRTLFMVIFISVSVARLFIQVCRWAPLSLAVSALGTILWMLSFIFIISLAQQRKIQLFFTFFPALVFGFALFSALNGLFGTWDMVWRLSHEVFLALITLVAIQAALIFYTAKNIENDKNYPDGSGAVFYSIAAYLPFVFLQLYQFQNIAAFNAITGSNTNLSLFIIVLSNTLALVFAYFIEKKILRVVLTVVFAVLFVLSFLPQITGIAYILQVLSGNIAGWWLLLILLNRAISRTSLKTPWKNTSAFTLSGILLFVFAFIYYGSYDMALPLKSWMIPIAAAVLISVFSLASIFNGLSFRKLMAGRQNTYGSPDQSSAGFLSKKNLSKYLSVVLMLSLFIIPAILIIPLENKAETFVYKDSVRVMHYNIHQGFNIDGYQDLESIARVIEKNDADIICLNEVSRGWIINGSADVYAWLKSRLGMHYSIFMPASDLIWGNAILSKYPLNLIKSGFLPRMDAPLQRSYIYANVNLYGTSVENINIMGTHLHHIEGESEKRQAQVKALLEEWGGSGRTVICGDFNAVTGDKEIDMIKEAGFIDSQFALGKQDEFTWIFYEPYGRIDYIWVTPDIDISGLNVTYSRASDHLPISLEVN
;
A
#
# COMPACT_ATOMS: atom_id res chain seq x y z
N MET A 1 -60.53 27.17 -13.44
CA MET A 1 -60.10 25.84 -12.91
C MET A 1 -58.62 25.69 -13.25
N ASN A 2 -57.76 25.99 -12.27
CA ASN A 2 -56.34 26.32 -12.50
C ASN A 2 -55.40 25.14 -12.21
N ASN A 3 -54.67 24.70 -13.23
CA ASN A 3 -53.21 24.51 -13.31
C ASN A 3 -52.39 24.04 -12.09
N HIS A 4 -52.94 23.24 -11.17
CA HIS A 4 -52.17 22.74 -10.02
C HIS A 4 -51.56 21.33 -10.17
N GLN A 5 -51.76 20.61 -11.29
CA GLN A 5 -51.34 19.21 -11.40
C GLN A 5 -50.05 18.93 -12.21
N TYR A 6 -49.40 19.92 -12.82
CA TYR A 6 -48.18 19.69 -13.64
C TYR A 6 -46.87 20.17 -13.01
N LYS A 7 -46.76 20.18 -11.67
CA LYS A 7 -45.52 20.60 -10.97
C LYS A 7 -44.98 19.59 -9.95
N ILE A 8 -45.38 18.33 -10.03
CA ILE A 8 -44.97 17.29 -9.06
C ILE A 8 -43.91 16.31 -9.63
N LEU A 9 -43.57 16.37 -10.92
CA LEU A 9 -42.65 15.40 -11.55
C LEU A 9 -41.22 15.90 -11.83
N ASN A 10 -40.80 17.03 -11.26
CA ASN A 10 -39.47 17.62 -11.55
C ASN A 10 -38.52 17.74 -10.34
N SER A 11 -38.70 16.95 -9.29
CA SER A 11 -37.74 16.88 -8.17
C SER A 11 -37.08 15.51 -8.11
N SER A 12 -36.27 15.21 -9.13
CA SER A 12 -35.39 14.04 -9.12
C SER A 12 -34.29 14.24 -8.08
N ILE A 13 -33.88 13.16 -7.44
CA ILE A 13 -32.73 13.06 -6.53
C ILE A 13 -31.42 13.62 -7.17
N PHE A 14 -31.42 13.77 -8.51
CA PHE A 14 -30.36 14.35 -9.34
C PHE A 14 -30.35 15.88 -9.45
N ALA A 15 -31.38 16.59 -8.97
CA ALA A 15 -31.41 18.06 -9.00
C ALA A 15 -30.43 18.71 -7.99
N ASN A 16 -29.87 17.93 -7.06
CA ASN A 16 -28.94 18.44 -6.05
C ASN A 16 -27.49 18.39 -6.57
N LYS A 17 -26.95 19.56 -6.95
CA LYS A 17 -25.60 19.75 -7.53
C LYS A 17 -24.45 19.15 -6.69
N SER A 18 -24.70 18.79 -5.42
CA SER A 18 -23.75 18.16 -4.51
C SER A 18 -23.20 16.81 -5.00
N TRP A 19 -23.96 16.03 -5.76
CA TRP A 19 -23.53 14.67 -6.16
C TRP A 19 -22.39 14.65 -7.18
N HIS A 20 -22.33 15.63 -8.09
CA HIS A 20 -21.20 15.72 -9.03
C HIS A 20 -19.88 15.95 -8.30
N TYR A 21 -19.86 16.85 -7.31
CA TYR A 21 -18.68 17.08 -6.47
C TYR A 21 -18.30 15.84 -5.67
N PHE A 22 -19.29 15.11 -5.12
CA PHE A 22 -19.02 13.86 -4.41
C PHE A 22 -18.27 12.86 -5.31
N ILE A 23 -18.78 12.57 -6.51
CA ILE A 23 -18.16 11.59 -7.41
C ILE A 23 -16.79 12.07 -7.89
N ILE A 24 -16.64 13.37 -8.22
CA ILE A 24 -15.35 13.94 -8.62
C ILE A 24 -14.31 13.77 -7.50
N ILE A 25 -14.68 14.02 -6.23
CA ILE A 25 -13.77 13.86 -5.09
C ILE A 25 -13.42 12.38 -4.88
N VAL A 26 -14.39 11.46 -5.03
CA VAL A 26 -14.15 10.00 -4.95
C VAL A 26 -13.12 9.56 -5.98
N LEU A 27 -13.35 9.86 -7.27
CA LEU A 27 -12.46 9.43 -8.36
C LEU A 27 -11.10 10.11 -8.28
N ASN A 28 -11.07 11.39 -7.90
CA ASN A 28 -9.82 12.12 -7.68
C ASN A 28 -9.01 11.56 -6.51
N THR A 29 -9.68 11.09 -5.44
CA THR A 29 -9.01 10.41 -4.32
C THR A 29 -8.46 9.06 -4.76
N LEU A 30 -9.26 8.25 -5.46
CA LEU A 30 -8.83 6.97 -6.01
C LEU A 30 -7.59 7.12 -6.90
N PHE A 31 -7.65 8.01 -7.90
CA PHE A 31 -6.54 8.24 -8.82
C PHE A 31 -5.32 8.81 -8.11
N GLY A 32 -5.51 9.74 -7.17
CA GLY A 32 -4.42 10.31 -6.38
C GLY A 32 -3.67 9.27 -5.54
N LEU A 33 -4.40 8.34 -4.89
CA LEU A 33 -3.79 7.25 -4.13
C LEU A 33 -3.00 6.32 -5.04
N GLN A 34 -3.54 5.93 -6.19
CA GLN A 34 -2.84 5.09 -7.16
C GLN A 34 -1.59 5.75 -7.73
N ILE A 35 -1.68 7.05 -8.06
CA ILE A 35 -0.53 7.84 -8.51
C ILE A 35 0.54 7.91 -7.41
N LEU A 36 0.14 8.16 -6.16
CA LEU A 36 1.07 8.23 -5.04
C LEU A 36 1.75 6.88 -4.77
N SER A 37 1.01 5.77 -4.83
CA SER A 37 1.58 4.42 -4.72
C SER A 37 2.59 4.17 -5.85
N SER A 38 2.26 4.53 -7.09
CA SER A 38 3.16 4.42 -8.24
C SER A 38 4.43 5.24 -8.06
N PHE A 39 4.29 6.47 -7.53
CA PHE A 39 5.41 7.35 -7.25
C PHE A 39 6.37 6.72 -6.23
N PHE A 40 5.87 6.16 -5.12
CA PHE A 40 6.73 5.48 -4.16
C PHE A 40 7.40 4.24 -4.74
N SER A 41 6.65 3.42 -5.49
CA SER A 41 7.18 2.22 -6.16
C SER A 41 8.32 2.52 -7.10
N LEU A 42 8.17 3.53 -7.97
CA LEU A 42 9.22 3.91 -8.92
C LEU A 42 10.37 4.68 -8.26
N LEU A 43 10.10 5.36 -7.15
CA LEU A 43 11.15 6.05 -6.39
C LEU A 43 12.10 5.04 -5.73
N VAL A 44 11.56 3.96 -5.19
CA VAL A 44 12.33 2.90 -4.52
C VAL A 44 12.82 1.88 -5.55
N ASN A 45 11.91 1.12 -6.16
CA ASN A 45 12.23 -0.06 -6.98
C ASN A 45 12.59 0.26 -8.44
N PHE A 46 12.99 1.49 -8.71
CA PHE A 46 13.54 1.87 -10.01
C PHE A 46 14.67 2.86 -9.85
N LEU A 47 14.46 3.96 -9.11
CA LEU A 47 15.48 4.99 -8.98
C LEU A 47 16.58 4.58 -7.98
N ARG A 48 16.25 4.01 -6.82
CA ARG A 48 17.24 3.63 -5.79
C ARG A 48 18.12 2.46 -6.21
N GLU A 49 17.58 1.52 -6.97
CA GLU A 49 18.28 0.30 -7.42
C GLU A 49 19.28 0.55 -8.56
N ARG A 50 19.36 1.78 -9.07
CA ARG A 50 20.41 2.12 -10.04
C ARG A 50 21.76 2.20 -9.31
N PRO A 51 22.83 1.54 -9.82
CA PRO A 51 24.14 1.49 -9.17
C PRO A 51 24.74 2.86 -8.79
N ALA A 52 24.41 3.91 -9.54
CA ALA A 52 24.92 5.28 -9.32
C ALA A 52 24.02 6.16 -8.44
N VAL A 53 22.91 5.65 -7.91
CA VAL A 53 21.91 6.43 -7.21
C VAL A 53 21.84 6.02 -5.74
N GLY A 54 22.47 6.83 -4.89
CA GLY A 54 22.39 6.68 -3.45
C GLY A 54 21.04 7.12 -2.88
N LEU A 55 20.79 6.74 -1.62
CA LEU A 55 19.61 7.11 -0.87
C LEU A 55 19.40 8.65 -0.77
N PHE A 56 20.50 9.42 -0.78
CA PHE A 56 20.47 10.89 -0.76
C PHE A 56 19.86 11.50 -2.04
N GLN A 57 20.17 10.95 -3.22
CA GLN A 57 19.59 11.42 -4.49
C GLN A 57 18.09 11.13 -4.55
N VAL A 58 17.68 9.96 -4.06
CA VAL A 58 16.26 9.58 -3.93
C VAL A 58 15.53 10.55 -3.01
N ALA A 59 16.15 10.89 -1.87
CA ALA A 59 15.63 11.87 -0.93
C ALA A 59 15.43 13.25 -1.59
N ILE A 60 16.40 13.72 -2.37
CA ILE A 60 16.30 15.00 -3.10
C ILE A 60 15.12 14.98 -4.07
N TYR A 61 14.98 13.93 -4.88
CA TYR A 61 13.90 13.85 -5.87
C TYR A 61 12.52 13.92 -5.21
N ALA A 62 12.34 13.16 -4.12
CA ALA A 62 11.10 13.18 -3.35
C ALA A 62 10.85 14.55 -2.69
N LEU A 63 11.87 15.13 -2.05
CA LEU A 63 11.77 16.43 -1.38
C LEU A 63 11.41 17.53 -2.39
N VAL A 64 12.06 17.58 -3.56
CA VAL A 64 11.77 18.54 -4.63
C VAL A 64 10.31 18.40 -5.10
N THR A 65 9.83 17.16 -5.29
CA THR A 65 8.44 16.90 -5.68
C THR A 65 7.45 17.58 -4.72
N PHE A 66 7.63 17.42 -3.42
CA PHE A 66 6.74 18.05 -2.43
C PHE A 66 6.96 19.56 -2.29
N LEU A 67 8.20 20.06 -2.44
CA LEU A 67 8.50 21.49 -2.42
C LEU A 67 7.87 22.26 -3.59
N LEU A 68 7.74 21.63 -4.76
CA LEU A 68 7.14 22.24 -5.96
C LEU A 68 5.64 22.56 -5.80
N VAL A 69 4.97 22.03 -4.79
CA VAL A 69 3.58 22.38 -4.46
C VAL A 69 3.47 23.86 -4.07
N LEU A 70 4.47 24.41 -3.37
CA LEU A 70 4.49 25.80 -2.93
C LEU A 70 4.45 26.80 -4.10
N PRO A 71 5.39 26.77 -5.06
CA PRO A 71 5.34 27.66 -6.22
C PRO A 71 4.14 27.36 -7.13
N ALA A 72 3.65 26.12 -7.18
CA ALA A 72 2.42 25.79 -7.91
C ALA A 72 1.17 26.47 -7.32
N GLY A 73 1.23 26.95 -6.08
CA GLY A 73 0.24 27.86 -5.49
C GLY A 73 0.01 29.14 -6.30
N PHE A 74 0.99 29.57 -7.10
CA PHE A 74 0.86 30.72 -8.00
C PHE A 74 -0.24 30.54 -9.06
N LEU A 75 -0.57 29.30 -9.42
CA LEU A 75 -1.67 28.99 -10.34
C LEU A 75 -3.01 29.53 -9.83
N PHE A 76 -3.24 29.50 -8.51
CA PHE A 76 -4.42 30.08 -7.87
C PHE A 76 -4.47 31.62 -7.92
N ARG A 77 -3.36 32.27 -8.26
CA ARG A 77 -3.32 33.73 -8.45
C ARG A 77 -3.59 34.14 -9.89
N VAL A 78 -3.07 33.37 -10.85
CA VAL A 78 -3.08 33.77 -12.27
C VAL A 78 -4.23 33.18 -13.07
N ILE A 79 -4.66 31.96 -12.74
CA ILE A 79 -5.72 31.23 -13.47
C ILE A 79 -7.08 31.44 -12.78
N ASN A 80 -8.14 31.58 -13.58
CA ASN A 80 -9.50 31.66 -13.07
C ASN A 80 -9.97 30.32 -12.48
N LYS A 81 -10.85 30.37 -11.48
CA LYS A 81 -11.39 29.22 -10.75
C LYS A 81 -11.94 28.11 -11.64
N ARG A 82 -12.74 28.48 -12.64
CA ARG A 82 -13.32 27.52 -13.59
C ARG A 82 -12.26 26.79 -14.41
N THR A 83 -11.29 27.52 -14.96
CA THR A 83 -10.20 26.94 -15.75
C THR A 83 -9.28 26.10 -14.89
N LEU A 84 -8.90 26.61 -13.71
CA LEU A 84 -8.03 25.88 -12.78
C LEU A 84 -8.65 24.57 -12.31
N PHE A 85 -9.96 24.56 -12.05
CA PHE A 85 -10.71 23.34 -11.75
C PHE A 85 -10.58 22.30 -12.87
N MET A 86 -10.82 22.69 -14.12
CA MET A 86 -10.70 21.75 -15.24
C MET A 86 -9.27 21.25 -15.40
N VAL A 87 -8.29 22.15 -15.39
CA VAL A 87 -6.87 21.80 -15.56
C VAL A 87 -6.42 20.81 -14.49
N ILE A 88 -6.60 21.13 -13.21
CA ILE A 88 -6.12 20.26 -12.12
C ILE A 88 -6.75 18.87 -12.19
N PHE A 89 -8.09 18.78 -12.26
CA PHE A 89 -8.78 17.51 -12.15
C PHE A 89 -8.63 16.64 -13.42
N ILE A 90 -8.64 17.25 -14.62
CA ILE A 90 -8.37 16.51 -15.86
C ILE A 90 -6.92 16.02 -15.87
N SER A 91 -5.96 16.85 -15.45
CA SER A 91 -4.55 16.45 -15.43
C SER A 91 -4.28 15.30 -14.45
N VAL A 92 -5.00 15.19 -13.33
CA VAL A 92 -4.92 14.00 -12.46
C VAL A 92 -5.41 12.75 -13.20
N SER A 93 -6.56 12.82 -13.89
CA SER A 93 -7.08 11.68 -14.68
C SER A 93 -6.13 11.29 -15.81
N VAL A 94 -5.56 12.27 -16.51
CA VAL A 94 -4.59 12.06 -17.59
C VAL A 94 -3.30 11.45 -17.04
N ALA A 95 -2.76 11.96 -15.93
CA ALA A 95 -1.57 11.37 -15.30
C ALA A 95 -1.82 9.92 -14.91
N ARG A 96 -2.99 9.60 -14.34
CA ARG A 96 -3.34 8.23 -13.99
C ARG A 96 -3.44 7.32 -15.21
N LEU A 97 -4.09 7.78 -16.29
CA LEU A 97 -4.18 7.04 -17.56
C LEU A 97 -2.80 6.86 -18.20
N PHE A 98 -1.96 7.88 -18.15
CA PHE A 98 -0.61 7.86 -18.70
C PHE A 98 0.26 6.79 -18.03
N ILE A 99 0.25 6.73 -16.69
CA ILE A 99 1.00 5.72 -15.93
C ILE A 99 0.55 4.29 -16.30
N GLN A 100 -0.72 4.09 -16.67
CA GLN A 100 -1.22 2.78 -17.11
C GLN A 100 -0.58 2.29 -18.42
N VAL A 101 -0.25 3.22 -19.32
CA VAL A 101 0.19 2.89 -20.68
C VAL A 101 1.69 3.07 -20.89
N CYS A 102 2.33 3.94 -20.10
CA CYS A 102 3.75 4.23 -20.21
C CYS A 102 4.58 3.22 -19.41
N ARG A 103 5.36 2.40 -20.11
CA ARG A 103 6.28 1.42 -19.51
C ARG A 103 7.69 1.95 -19.28
N TRP A 104 7.96 3.18 -19.70
CA TRP A 104 9.27 3.78 -19.51
C TRP A 104 9.35 4.40 -18.12
N ALA A 105 9.97 3.68 -17.18
CA ALA A 105 9.99 4.01 -15.77
C ALA A 105 10.48 5.44 -15.44
N PRO A 106 11.49 6.05 -16.10
CA PRO A 106 11.83 7.46 -15.88
C PRO A 106 10.66 8.42 -16.11
N LEU A 107 9.90 8.23 -17.19
CA LEU A 107 8.79 9.10 -17.52
C LEU A 107 7.57 8.81 -16.64
N SER A 108 7.31 7.55 -16.32
CA SER A 108 6.28 7.20 -15.34
C SER A 108 6.59 7.75 -13.94
N LEU A 109 7.88 7.81 -13.54
CA LEU A 109 8.31 8.44 -12.28
C LEU A 109 8.10 9.96 -12.32
N ALA A 110 8.43 10.62 -13.43
CA ALA A 110 8.19 12.05 -13.59
C ALA A 110 6.69 12.39 -13.61
N VAL A 111 5.88 11.61 -14.33
CA VAL A 111 4.43 11.81 -14.42
C VAL A 111 3.72 11.47 -13.11
N SER A 112 4.18 10.45 -12.37
CA SER A 112 3.63 10.16 -11.04
C SER A 112 3.97 11.25 -10.04
N ALA A 113 5.20 11.79 -10.04
CA ALA A 113 5.58 12.95 -9.24
C ALA A 113 4.71 14.18 -9.55
N LEU A 114 4.53 14.52 -10.83
CA LEU A 114 3.67 15.61 -11.28
C LEU A 114 2.20 15.36 -10.91
N GLY A 115 1.72 14.13 -11.10
CA GLY A 115 0.37 13.71 -10.75
C GLY A 115 0.11 13.82 -9.25
N THR A 116 1.08 13.49 -8.40
CA THR A 116 1.01 13.70 -6.95
C THR A 116 0.90 15.19 -6.63
N ILE A 117 1.71 16.06 -7.24
CA ILE A 117 1.59 17.52 -7.07
C ILE A 117 0.20 18.01 -7.49
N LEU A 118 -0.32 17.57 -8.63
CA LEU A 118 -1.65 17.96 -9.14
C LEU A 118 -2.77 17.46 -8.23
N TRP A 119 -2.69 16.22 -7.76
CA TRP A 119 -3.62 15.69 -6.77
C TRP A 119 -3.57 16.52 -5.49
N MET A 120 -2.38 16.94 -5.07
CA MET A 120 -2.24 17.80 -3.91
C MET A 120 -2.90 19.18 -4.10
N LEU A 121 -2.74 19.81 -5.26
CA LEU A 121 -3.41 21.06 -5.61
C LEU A 121 -4.93 20.89 -5.69
N SER A 122 -5.42 19.73 -6.14
CA SER A 122 -6.86 19.43 -6.18
C SER A 122 -7.48 19.45 -4.79
N PHE A 123 -6.75 18.98 -3.77
CA PHE A 123 -7.21 18.98 -2.38
C PHE A 123 -7.30 20.41 -1.83
N ILE A 124 -6.31 21.26 -2.12
CA ILE A 124 -6.35 22.70 -1.80
C ILE A 124 -7.56 23.36 -2.45
N PHE A 125 -7.86 23.02 -3.71
CA PHE A 125 -9.03 23.52 -4.42
C PHE A 125 -10.35 23.07 -3.76
N ILE A 126 -10.46 21.81 -3.35
CA ILE A 126 -11.64 21.26 -2.66
C ILE A 126 -11.84 21.96 -1.30
N ILE A 127 -10.76 22.19 -0.53
CA ILE A 127 -10.82 22.95 0.72
C ILE A 127 -11.34 24.37 0.45
N SER A 128 -10.84 25.03 -0.60
CA SER A 128 -11.32 26.35 -1.01
C SER A 128 -12.83 26.36 -1.32
N LEU A 129 -13.35 25.34 -2.02
CA LEU A 129 -14.79 25.20 -2.26
C LEU A 129 -15.58 25.02 -0.95
N ALA A 130 -15.06 24.22 -0.02
CA ALA A 130 -15.70 23.99 1.28
C ALA A 130 -15.68 25.25 2.18
N GLN A 131 -14.58 26.00 2.15
CA GLN A 131 -14.41 27.30 2.81
C GLN A 131 -15.40 28.35 2.28
N GLN A 132 -15.74 28.30 0.98
CA GLN A 132 -16.78 29.13 0.35
C GLN A 132 -18.19 28.59 0.56
N ARG A 133 -18.36 27.46 1.27
CA ARG A 133 -19.63 26.75 1.47
C ARG A 133 -20.30 26.32 0.15
N LYS A 134 -19.53 26.18 -0.94
CA LYS A 134 -20.01 25.66 -2.23
C LYS A 134 -20.23 24.14 -2.18
N ILE A 135 -19.48 23.45 -1.31
CA ILE A 135 -19.68 22.05 -0.95
C ILE A 135 -19.78 21.92 0.57
N GLN A 136 -20.46 20.88 1.05
CA GLN A 136 -20.65 20.65 2.48
C GLN A 136 -19.65 19.61 3.00
N LEU A 137 -19.02 19.88 4.15
CA LEU A 137 -18.06 18.96 4.76
C LEU A 137 -18.69 17.59 5.07
N PHE A 138 -19.80 17.60 5.81
CA PHE A 138 -20.43 16.38 6.33
C PHE A 138 -21.25 15.59 5.30
N PHE A 139 -21.56 16.16 4.13
CA PHE A 139 -22.46 15.51 3.16
C PHE A 139 -21.82 15.30 1.79
N THR A 140 -20.73 16.01 1.49
CA THR A 140 -20.06 15.93 0.19
C THR A 140 -18.60 15.56 0.40
N PHE A 141 -17.83 16.39 1.10
CA PHE A 141 -16.37 16.29 1.09
C PHE A 141 -15.84 15.10 1.91
N PHE A 142 -16.15 15.05 3.22
CA PHE A 142 -15.66 13.99 4.09
C PHE A 142 -16.17 12.60 3.66
N PRO A 143 -17.47 12.41 3.35
CA PRO A 143 -17.95 11.11 2.89
C PRO A 143 -17.34 10.66 1.56
N ALA A 144 -17.08 11.58 0.64
CA ALA A 144 -16.41 11.27 -0.63
C ALA A 144 -14.95 10.85 -0.42
N LEU A 145 -14.25 11.45 0.56
CA LEU A 145 -12.90 11.01 0.93
C LEU A 145 -12.94 9.58 1.49
N VAL A 146 -13.76 9.31 2.50
CA VAL A 146 -13.86 7.96 3.10
C VAL A 146 -14.22 6.91 2.04
N PHE A 147 -15.19 7.22 1.18
CA PHE A 147 -15.59 6.33 0.08
C PHE A 147 -14.49 6.16 -0.97
N GLY A 148 -13.72 7.21 -1.28
CA GLY A 148 -12.57 7.11 -2.20
C GLY A 148 -11.49 6.17 -1.69
N PHE A 149 -11.15 6.22 -0.40
CA PHE A 149 -10.21 5.29 0.23
C PHE A 149 -10.78 3.86 0.27
N ALA A 150 -12.06 3.70 0.64
CA ALA A 150 -12.71 2.40 0.66
C ALA A 150 -12.80 1.77 -0.74
N LEU A 151 -13.08 2.57 -1.77
CA LEU A 151 -13.11 2.14 -3.16
C LEU A 151 -11.71 1.72 -3.64
N PHE A 152 -10.67 2.46 -3.27
CA PHE A 152 -9.27 2.08 -3.53
C PHE A 152 -8.95 0.69 -2.95
N SER A 153 -9.27 0.47 -1.67
CA SER A 153 -9.10 -0.83 -1.02
C SER A 153 -9.92 -1.93 -1.69
N ALA A 154 -11.19 -1.64 -2.01
CA ALA A 154 -12.07 -2.62 -2.63
C ALA A 154 -11.59 -3.05 -4.03
N LEU A 155 -11.10 -2.10 -4.85
CA LEU A 155 -10.49 -2.42 -6.14
C LEU A 155 -9.19 -3.21 -5.96
N ASN A 156 -8.32 -2.82 -5.03
CA ASN A 156 -7.12 -3.61 -4.74
C ASN A 156 -7.47 -5.04 -4.32
N GLY A 157 -8.45 -5.24 -3.44
CA GLY A 157 -8.90 -6.57 -3.05
C GLY A 157 -9.49 -7.38 -4.21
N LEU A 158 -10.30 -6.74 -5.07
CA LEU A 158 -10.85 -7.37 -6.28
C LEU A 158 -9.73 -7.88 -7.22
N PHE A 159 -8.64 -7.13 -7.31
CA PHE A 159 -7.45 -7.47 -8.09
C PHE A 159 -6.39 -8.20 -7.26
N GLY A 160 -6.78 -8.99 -6.25
CA GLY A 160 -5.86 -9.85 -5.49
C GLY A 160 -4.69 -9.09 -4.87
N THR A 161 -4.93 -7.84 -4.45
CA THR A 161 -3.97 -6.85 -3.90
C THR A 161 -2.90 -6.33 -4.85
N TRP A 162 -2.81 -6.84 -6.08
CA TRP A 162 -1.92 -6.27 -7.11
C TRP A 162 -2.64 -5.14 -7.84
N ASP A 163 -2.23 -3.89 -7.59
CA ASP A 163 -2.92 -2.67 -8.06
C ASP A 163 -3.14 -2.69 -9.58
N MET A 164 -4.29 -2.17 -10.01
CA MET A 164 -4.64 -1.95 -11.41
C MET A 164 -3.58 -1.17 -12.19
N VAL A 165 -2.83 -0.27 -11.53
CA VAL A 165 -1.71 0.47 -12.15
C VAL A 165 -0.76 -0.46 -12.92
N TRP A 166 -0.46 -1.62 -12.34
CA TRP A 166 0.55 -2.54 -12.85
C TRP A 166 -0.03 -3.64 -13.74
N ARG A 167 -1.33 -3.60 -14.02
CA ARG A 167 -2.04 -4.63 -14.79
C ARG A 167 -2.36 -4.17 -16.20
N LEU A 168 -1.86 -4.89 -17.19
CA LEU A 168 -1.96 -4.51 -18.61
C LEU A 168 -3.13 -5.18 -19.35
N SER A 169 -4.07 -5.77 -18.62
CA SER A 169 -5.18 -6.49 -19.24
C SER A 169 -6.18 -5.51 -19.87
N HIS A 170 -6.86 -5.96 -20.95
CA HIS A 170 -7.82 -5.13 -21.68
C HIS A 170 -8.99 -4.69 -20.78
N GLU A 171 -9.38 -5.53 -19.83
CA GLU A 171 -10.48 -5.27 -18.89
C GLU A 171 -10.12 -4.13 -17.93
N VAL A 172 -8.89 -4.13 -17.39
CA VAL A 172 -8.39 -3.06 -16.51
C VAL A 172 -8.31 -1.75 -17.27
N PHE A 173 -7.79 -1.79 -18.50
CA PHE A 173 -7.71 -0.60 -19.34
C PHE A 173 -9.08 -0.02 -19.68
N LEU A 174 -10.05 -0.86 -20.04
CA LEU A 174 -11.43 -0.44 -20.34
C LEU A 174 -12.12 0.14 -19.10
N ALA A 175 -11.93 -0.48 -17.94
CA ALA A 175 -12.45 0.03 -16.66
C ALA A 175 -11.86 1.41 -16.35
N LEU A 176 -10.54 1.58 -16.50
CA LEU A 176 -9.87 2.86 -16.26
C LEU A 176 -10.37 3.95 -17.22
N ILE A 177 -10.43 3.69 -18.52
CA ILE A 177 -10.95 4.65 -19.50
C ILE A 177 -12.38 5.05 -19.17
N THR A 178 -13.22 4.10 -18.75
CA THR A 178 -14.59 4.37 -18.34
C THR A 178 -14.63 5.32 -17.14
N LEU A 179 -13.82 5.07 -16.11
CA LEU A 179 -13.73 5.96 -14.94
C LEU A 179 -13.20 7.36 -15.32
N VAL A 180 -12.19 7.44 -16.18
CA VAL A 180 -11.65 8.71 -16.70
C VAL A 180 -12.71 9.47 -17.50
N ALA A 181 -13.47 8.80 -18.36
CA ALA A 181 -14.54 9.40 -19.15
C ALA A 181 -15.68 9.93 -18.26
N ILE A 182 -16.09 9.15 -17.25
CA ILE A 182 -17.08 9.58 -16.24
C ILE A 182 -16.57 10.83 -15.52
N GLN A 183 -15.32 10.82 -15.04
CA GLN A 183 -14.76 11.97 -14.34
C GLN A 183 -14.68 13.20 -15.24
N ALA A 184 -14.21 13.05 -16.48
CA ALA A 184 -14.11 14.14 -17.44
C ALA A 184 -15.48 14.76 -17.74
N ALA A 185 -16.50 13.93 -18.03
CA ALA A 185 -17.86 14.40 -18.27
C ALA A 185 -18.41 15.19 -17.07
N LEU A 186 -18.20 14.69 -15.85
CA LEU A 186 -18.61 15.36 -14.62
C LEU A 186 -17.84 16.67 -14.38
N ILE A 187 -16.55 16.72 -14.69
CA ILE A 187 -15.74 17.94 -14.61
C ILE A 187 -16.29 18.99 -15.58
N PHE A 188 -16.51 18.65 -16.85
CA PHE A 188 -17.05 19.60 -17.84
C PHE A 188 -18.44 20.10 -17.45
N TYR A 189 -19.31 19.21 -16.96
CA TYR A 189 -20.64 19.59 -16.48
C TYR A 189 -20.57 20.51 -15.25
N THR A 190 -19.75 20.16 -14.26
CA THR A 190 -19.61 20.93 -13.01
C THR A 190 -18.96 22.28 -13.26
N ALA A 191 -17.96 22.35 -14.15
CA ALA A 191 -17.26 23.58 -14.51
C ALA A 191 -18.22 24.66 -15.03
N LYS A 192 -19.32 24.30 -15.72
CA LYS A 192 -20.35 25.26 -16.17
C LYS A 192 -20.99 26.07 -15.03
N ASN A 193 -20.97 25.53 -13.81
CA ASN A 193 -21.56 26.15 -12.63
C ASN A 193 -20.53 26.82 -11.71
N ILE A 194 -19.23 26.72 -12.02
CA ILE A 194 -18.17 27.37 -11.25
C ILE A 194 -18.02 28.81 -11.74
N GLU A 195 -18.05 29.75 -10.81
CA GLU A 195 -17.82 31.18 -11.06
C GLU A 195 -16.46 31.38 -11.74
N ASN A 196 -16.44 32.20 -12.80
CA ASN A 196 -15.22 32.50 -13.55
C ASN A 196 -14.49 33.70 -12.94
N ASP A 197 -14.11 33.59 -11.67
CA ASP A 197 -13.37 34.61 -10.92
C ASP A 197 -11.98 34.10 -10.46
N LYS A 198 -11.21 34.96 -9.80
CA LYS A 198 -9.91 34.60 -9.18
C LYS A 198 -9.95 34.60 -7.65
N ASN A 199 -11.15 34.49 -7.08
CA ASN A 199 -11.33 34.57 -5.63
C ASN A 199 -11.24 33.18 -5.01
N TYR A 200 -10.10 32.91 -4.39
CA TYR A 200 -9.87 31.73 -3.55
C TYR A 200 -9.76 32.20 -2.10
N PRO A 201 -10.38 31.51 -1.12
CA PRO A 201 -10.14 31.80 0.27
C PRO A 201 -8.81 31.18 0.70
N ASP A 202 -8.09 31.89 1.54
CA ASP A 202 -6.99 31.33 2.31
C ASP A 202 -7.45 31.04 3.73
N GLY A 203 -6.88 30.00 4.33
CA GLY A 203 -7.13 29.64 5.71
C GLY A 203 -6.58 30.67 6.71
N SER A 204 -7.19 30.77 7.90
CA SER A 204 -6.57 31.49 9.01
C SER A 204 -5.30 30.79 9.52
N GLY A 205 -4.50 31.41 10.41
CA GLY A 205 -3.31 30.75 10.99
C GLY A 205 -3.64 29.42 11.72
N ALA A 206 -4.88 29.26 12.16
CA ALA A 206 -5.37 28.02 12.78
C ALA A 206 -5.73 26.91 11.78
N VAL A 207 -5.66 27.16 10.47
CA VAL A 207 -5.90 26.20 9.36
C VAL A 207 -4.59 25.51 8.92
N PHE A 208 -3.44 26.12 9.21
CA PHE A 208 -2.13 25.64 8.76
C PHE A 208 -1.83 24.21 9.27
N TYR A 209 -1.88 24.01 10.59
CA TYR A 209 -1.58 22.69 11.17
C TYR A 209 -2.61 21.61 10.76
N SER A 210 -3.89 21.97 10.58
CA SER A 210 -4.91 20.99 10.17
C SER A 210 -4.68 20.40 8.78
N ILE A 211 -4.14 21.19 7.85
CA ILE A 211 -3.84 20.75 6.48
C ILE A 211 -2.50 19.98 6.44
N ALA A 212 -1.54 20.37 7.29
CA ALA A 212 -0.23 19.72 7.40
C ALA A 212 -0.31 18.25 7.90
N ALA A 213 -1.38 17.86 8.60
CA ALA A 213 -1.57 16.46 9.04
C ALA A 213 -2.18 15.52 7.98
N TYR A 214 -2.64 16.04 6.83
CA TYR A 214 -3.38 15.22 5.86
C TYR A 214 -2.55 14.09 5.24
N LEU A 215 -1.38 14.38 4.66
CA LEU A 215 -0.56 13.34 4.03
C LEU A 215 0.11 12.38 5.04
N PRO A 216 0.48 12.80 6.27
CA PRO A 216 0.75 11.86 7.35
C PRO A 216 -0.44 10.93 7.67
N PHE A 217 -1.68 11.43 7.60
CA PHE A 217 -2.86 10.57 7.73
C PHE A 217 -2.97 9.60 6.55
N VAL A 218 -2.73 10.05 5.31
CA VAL A 218 -2.71 9.17 4.13
C VAL A 218 -1.64 8.08 4.26
N PHE A 219 -0.45 8.40 4.77
CA PHE A 219 0.60 7.43 5.08
C PHE A 219 0.08 6.32 6.01
N LEU A 220 -0.55 6.68 7.12
CA LEU A 220 -1.08 5.70 8.08
C LEU A 220 -2.24 4.88 7.51
N GLN A 221 -3.07 5.48 6.66
CA GLN A 221 -4.12 4.77 5.93
C GLN A 221 -3.52 3.70 5.02
N LEU A 222 -2.52 4.05 4.20
CA LEU A 222 -1.86 3.10 3.29
C LEU A 222 -0.96 2.09 4.01
N TYR A 223 -0.38 2.47 5.15
CA TYR A 223 0.46 1.60 5.97
C TYR A 223 -0.35 0.46 6.59
N GLN A 224 -1.51 0.76 7.20
CA GLN A 224 -2.26 -0.22 8.01
C GLN A 224 -3.74 -0.34 7.66
N PHE A 225 -4.49 0.76 7.58
CA PHE A 225 -5.95 0.69 7.58
C PHE A 225 -6.60 0.36 6.23
N GLN A 226 -5.89 0.59 5.12
CA GLN A 226 -6.29 0.25 3.75
C GLN A 226 -5.37 -0.83 3.14
N ASN A 227 -4.51 -1.43 3.96
CA ASN A 227 -3.49 -2.36 3.52
C ASN A 227 -3.92 -3.81 3.71
N ILE A 228 -4.62 -4.35 2.71
CA ILE A 228 -5.16 -5.72 2.77
C ILE A 228 -4.03 -6.75 2.88
N ALA A 229 -2.93 -6.54 2.16
CA ALA A 229 -1.79 -7.44 2.12
C ALA A 229 -1.07 -7.54 3.48
N ALA A 230 -0.78 -6.39 4.11
CA ALA A 230 -0.18 -6.38 5.44
C ALA A 230 -1.13 -6.99 6.47
N PHE A 231 -2.45 -6.75 6.35
CA PHE A 231 -3.45 -7.40 7.19
C PHE A 231 -3.39 -8.93 7.04
N ASN A 232 -3.44 -9.45 5.81
CA ASN A 232 -3.31 -10.88 5.54
C ASN A 232 -2.03 -11.48 6.15
N ALA A 233 -0.90 -10.77 6.03
CA ALA A 233 0.38 -11.23 6.54
C ALA A 233 0.42 -11.29 8.07
N ILE A 234 -0.11 -10.27 8.75
CA ILE A 234 -0.05 -10.16 10.22
C ILE A 234 -1.09 -11.06 10.91
N THR A 235 -2.26 -11.27 10.32
CA THR A 235 -3.32 -12.10 10.92
C THR A 235 -3.34 -13.53 10.43
N GLY A 236 -2.65 -13.83 9.33
CA GLY A 236 -2.80 -15.11 8.62
C GLY A 236 -4.16 -15.27 7.93
N SER A 237 -4.95 -14.18 7.81
CA SER A 237 -6.27 -14.20 7.17
C SER A 237 -6.17 -14.20 5.64
N ASN A 238 -7.29 -14.56 5.00
CA ASN A 238 -7.48 -14.46 3.56
C ASN A 238 -7.99 -13.06 3.15
N THR A 239 -7.77 -12.73 1.87
CA THR A 239 -8.06 -11.41 1.29
C THR A 239 -9.53 -10.98 1.47
N ASN A 240 -10.50 -11.91 1.37
CA ASN A 240 -11.92 -11.60 1.52
C ASN A 240 -12.28 -11.14 2.95
N LEU A 241 -11.78 -11.82 3.99
CA LEU A 241 -12.02 -11.42 5.38
C LEU A 241 -11.34 -10.09 5.69
N SER A 242 -10.07 -9.93 5.30
CA SER A 242 -9.32 -8.69 5.50
C SER A 242 -10.00 -7.50 4.82
N LEU A 243 -10.44 -7.67 3.56
CA LEU A 243 -11.19 -6.65 2.84
C LEU A 243 -12.54 -6.34 3.51
N PHE A 244 -13.28 -7.37 3.94
CA PHE A 244 -14.54 -7.19 4.67
C PHE A 244 -14.35 -6.32 5.92
N ILE A 245 -13.32 -6.59 6.72
CA ILE A 245 -13.01 -5.81 7.93
C ILE A 245 -12.63 -4.37 7.59
N ILE A 246 -11.83 -4.15 6.54
CA ILE A 246 -11.44 -2.80 6.11
C ILE A 246 -12.67 -2.01 5.63
N VAL A 247 -13.53 -2.58 4.79
CA VAL A 247 -14.78 -1.94 4.35
C VAL A 247 -15.71 -1.68 5.53
N LEU A 248 -15.84 -2.62 6.46
CA LEU A 248 -16.60 -2.45 7.70
C LEU A 248 -16.06 -1.29 8.55
N SER A 249 -14.75 -1.19 8.73
CA SER A 249 -14.12 -0.11 9.51
C SER A 249 -14.40 1.28 8.91
N ASN A 250 -14.31 1.41 7.58
CA ASN A 250 -14.65 2.65 6.87
C ASN A 250 -16.15 2.98 6.96
N THR A 251 -17.01 1.96 6.90
CA THR A 251 -18.47 2.11 7.06
C THR A 251 -18.81 2.61 8.46
N LEU A 252 -18.25 1.97 9.49
CA LEU A 252 -18.45 2.36 10.88
C LEU A 252 -17.91 3.77 11.13
N ALA A 253 -16.75 4.13 10.60
CA ALA A 253 -16.21 5.49 10.70
C ALA A 253 -17.19 6.55 10.16
N LEU A 254 -17.81 6.28 9.01
CA LEU A 254 -18.80 7.16 8.41
C LEU A 254 -20.09 7.25 9.23
N VAL A 255 -20.56 6.11 9.75
CA VAL A 255 -21.72 6.05 10.66
C VAL A 255 -21.43 6.88 11.92
N PHE A 256 -20.33 6.61 12.63
CA PHE A 256 -19.94 7.36 13.83
C PHE A 256 -19.88 8.87 13.58
N ALA A 257 -19.32 9.31 12.44
CA ALA A 257 -19.26 10.72 12.06
C ALA A 257 -20.64 11.41 11.99
N TYR A 258 -21.71 10.68 11.65
CA TYR A 258 -23.06 11.23 11.49
C TYR A 258 -23.90 11.24 12.76
N PHE A 259 -23.66 10.32 13.69
CA PHE A 259 -24.49 10.17 14.90
C PHE A 259 -24.08 11.12 16.05
N ILE A 260 -22.93 11.80 15.96
CA ILE A 260 -22.40 12.62 17.05
C ILE A 260 -22.70 14.11 16.85
N GLU A 261 -23.83 14.56 17.42
CA GLU A 261 -24.29 15.95 17.34
C GLU A 261 -23.85 16.80 18.55
N LYS A 262 -23.73 16.22 19.74
CA LYS A 262 -23.42 16.95 20.99
C LYS A 262 -21.96 17.40 21.05
N LYS A 263 -21.74 18.71 21.29
CA LYS A 263 -20.39 19.32 21.35
C LYS A 263 -19.49 18.71 22.42
N ILE A 264 -20.00 18.50 23.64
CA ILE A 264 -19.22 17.89 24.75
C ILE A 264 -18.76 16.49 24.36
N LEU A 265 -19.66 15.69 23.78
CA LEU A 265 -19.35 14.34 23.33
C LEU A 265 -18.26 14.34 22.24
N ARG A 266 -18.25 15.32 21.32
CA ARG A 266 -17.16 15.46 20.34
C ARG A 266 -15.81 15.71 20.97
N VAL A 267 -15.73 16.52 22.02
CA VAL A 267 -14.47 16.81 22.72
C VAL A 267 -13.96 15.54 23.40
N VAL A 268 -14.82 14.89 24.19
CA VAL A 268 -14.47 13.65 24.91
C VAL A 268 -14.02 12.56 23.93
N LEU A 269 -14.80 12.33 22.86
CA LEU A 269 -14.45 11.34 21.85
C LEU A 269 -13.16 11.67 21.12
N THR A 270 -12.84 12.94 20.88
CA THR A 270 -11.57 13.30 20.25
C THR A 270 -10.38 12.99 21.15
N VAL A 271 -10.49 13.21 22.47
CA VAL A 271 -9.44 12.81 23.43
C VAL A 271 -9.29 11.29 23.44
N VAL A 272 -10.39 10.55 23.53
CA VAL A 272 -10.38 9.08 23.52
C VAL A 272 -9.79 8.54 22.21
N PHE A 273 -10.26 9.03 21.07
CA PHE A 273 -9.76 8.61 19.76
C PHE A 273 -8.32 9.04 19.50
N ALA A 274 -7.84 10.16 20.05
CA ALA A 274 -6.42 10.52 19.98
C ALA A 274 -5.53 9.47 20.65
N VAL A 275 -5.95 8.93 21.80
CA VAL A 275 -5.24 7.86 22.51
C VAL A 275 -5.37 6.54 21.74
N LEU A 276 -6.58 6.14 21.36
CA LEU A 276 -6.82 4.89 20.61
C LEU A 276 -6.05 4.85 19.28
N PHE A 277 -5.96 5.99 18.58
CA PHE A 277 -5.23 6.08 17.32
C PHE A 277 -3.73 5.81 17.51
N VAL A 278 -3.12 6.35 18.56
CA VAL A 278 -1.70 6.09 18.87
C VAL A 278 -1.49 4.64 19.30
N LEU A 279 -2.35 4.12 20.17
CA LEU A 279 -2.29 2.71 20.61
C LEU A 279 -2.50 1.74 19.43
N SER A 280 -3.18 2.18 18.37
CA SER A 280 -3.40 1.37 17.18
C SER A 280 -2.15 1.09 16.35
N PHE A 281 -0.98 1.59 16.75
CA PHE A 281 0.31 1.30 16.08
C PHE A 281 1.33 0.64 17.01
N LEU A 282 0.89 0.10 18.15
CA LEU A 282 1.76 -0.71 18.99
C LEU A 282 2.22 -1.96 18.21
N PRO A 283 3.53 -2.28 18.25
CA PRO A 283 4.09 -3.40 17.50
C PRO A 283 3.71 -4.75 18.12
N GLN A 284 3.97 -5.85 17.40
CA GLN A 284 3.86 -7.23 17.88
C GLN A 284 2.44 -7.71 18.26
N ILE A 285 1.40 -7.00 17.83
CA ILE A 285 0.01 -7.46 17.98
C ILE A 285 -0.38 -8.25 16.72
N THR A 286 -0.88 -9.48 16.91
CA THR A 286 -1.28 -10.38 15.81
C THR A 286 -2.70 -10.95 16.05
N GLY A 287 -3.24 -11.67 15.06
CA GLY A 287 -4.53 -12.35 15.17
C GLY A 287 -5.71 -11.41 15.48
N ILE A 288 -6.61 -11.83 16.38
CA ILE A 288 -7.85 -11.08 16.71
C ILE A 288 -7.55 -9.70 17.31
N ALA A 289 -6.49 -9.58 18.11
CA ALA A 289 -6.11 -8.30 18.71
C ALA A 289 -5.74 -7.28 17.63
N TYR A 290 -5.08 -7.71 16.55
CA TYR A 290 -4.75 -6.86 15.41
C TYR A 290 -6.00 -6.43 14.63
N ILE A 291 -7.00 -7.32 14.51
CA ILE A 291 -8.30 -6.96 13.90
C ILE A 291 -8.97 -5.81 14.67
N LEU A 292 -8.98 -5.88 16.01
CA LEU A 292 -9.52 -4.81 16.86
C LEU A 292 -8.70 -3.53 16.78
N GLN A 293 -7.37 -3.65 16.67
CA GLN A 293 -6.44 -2.54 16.47
C GLN A 293 -6.72 -1.79 15.17
N VAL A 294 -6.92 -2.50 14.06
CA VAL A 294 -7.27 -1.92 12.75
C VAL A 294 -8.66 -1.26 12.80
N LEU A 295 -9.67 -1.95 13.35
CA LEU A 295 -11.04 -1.42 13.45
C LEU A 295 -11.09 -0.12 14.26
N SER A 296 -10.59 -0.16 15.49
CA SER A 296 -10.62 0.99 16.40
C SER A 296 -9.72 2.13 15.92
N GLY A 297 -8.53 1.80 15.42
CA GLY A 297 -7.59 2.76 14.86
C GLY A 297 -8.13 3.47 13.63
N ASN A 298 -8.76 2.76 12.69
CA ASN A 298 -9.29 3.40 11.48
C ASN A 298 -10.47 4.34 11.81
N ILE A 299 -11.39 3.90 12.69
CA ILE A 299 -12.50 4.75 13.16
C ILE A 299 -11.97 6.01 13.85
N ALA A 300 -10.98 5.84 14.74
CA ALA A 300 -10.32 6.95 15.42
C ALA A 300 -9.64 7.90 14.44
N GLY A 301 -8.87 7.38 13.48
CA GLY A 301 -8.17 8.17 12.47
C GLY A 301 -9.11 9.02 11.63
N TRP A 302 -10.19 8.42 11.11
CA TRP A 302 -11.20 9.15 10.34
C TRP A 302 -11.90 10.23 11.18
N TRP A 303 -12.16 9.93 12.46
CA TRP A 303 -12.70 10.93 13.39
C TRP A 303 -11.75 12.12 13.58
N LEU A 304 -10.47 11.86 13.83
CA LEU A 304 -9.44 12.90 13.97
C LEU A 304 -9.32 13.72 12.69
N LEU A 305 -9.32 13.09 11.52
CA LEU A 305 -9.32 13.81 10.24
C LEU A 305 -10.56 14.69 10.09
N LEU A 306 -11.75 14.23 10.46
CA LEU A 306 -12.97 15.03 10.42
C LEU A 306 -12.84 16.30 11.27
N ILE A 307 -12.24 16.21 12.46
CA ILE A 307 -11.96 17.36 13.33
C ILE A 307 -11.00 18.33 12.66
N LEU A 308 -9.91 17.82 12.07
CA LEU A 308 -8.94 18.63 11.33
C LEU A 308 -9.58 19.34 10.13
N LEU A 309 -10.37 18.63 9.31
CA LEU A 309 -11.06 19.22 8.16
C LEU A 309 -12.09 20.26 8.59
N ASN A 310 -12.85 20.00 9.66
CA ASN A 310 -13.78 20.97 10.23
C ASN A 310 -13.08 22.25 10.69
N ARG A 311 -11.85 22.13 11.22
CA ARG A 311 -11.01 23.29 11.52
C ARG A 311 -10.48 23.96 10.26
N ALA A 312 -10.05 23.20 9.26
CA ALA A 312 -9.47 23.70 8.02
C ALA A 312 -10.44 24.56 7.21
N ILE A 313 -11.75 24.25 7.26
CA ILE A 313 -12.79 25.04 6.59
C ILE A 313 -13.30 26.23 7.42
N SER A 314 -12.77 26.42 8.63
CA SER A 314 -13.15 27.53 9.52
C SER A 314 -12.33 28.80 9.26
N ARG A 315 -12.88 29.97 9.60
CA ARG A 315 -12.25 31.32 9.52
C ARG A 315 -11.41 31.55 8.27
N THR A 316 -12.00 32.19 7.27
CA THR A 316 -11.39 32.41 5.96
C THR A 316 -11.10 33.88 5.73
N SER A 317 -10.06 34.16 4.93
CA SER A 317 -9.85 35.48 4.32
C SER A 317 -9.80 35.32 2.81
N LEU A 318 -10.47 36.19 2.05
CA LEU A 318 -10.41 36.19 0.59
C LEU A 318 -9.03 36.71 0.13
N LYS A 319 -8.06 35.81 0.02
CA LYS A 319 -6.68 36.06 -0.42
C LYS A 319 -6.17 34.82 -1.15
N THR A 320 -5.17 34.97 -2.00
CA THR A 320 -4.45 33.83 -2.60
C THR A 320 -4.08 32.81 -1.52
N PRO A 321 -4.31 31.49 -1.73
CA PRO A 321 -4.25 30.47 -0.69
C PRO A 321 -2.82 30.07 -0.31
N TRP A 322 -1.96 31.04 0.00
CA TRP A 322 -0.56 30.81 0.34
C TRP A 322 -0.39 29.99 1.61
N LYS A 323 -1.25 30.17 2.62
CA LYS A 323 -1.18 29.36 3.84
C LYS A 323 -1.64 27.93 3.59
N ASN A 324 -2.73 27.73 2.84
CA ASN A 324 -3.15 26.38 2.47
C ASN A 324 -2.06 25.66 1.66
N THR A 325 -1.45 26.35 0.70
CA THR A 325 -0.38 25.79 -0.14
C THR A 325 0.88 25.48 0.69
N SER A 326 1.29 26.38 1.58
CA SER A 326 2.43 26.17 2.49
C SER A 326 2.18 25.01 3.46
N ALA A 327 0.97 24.92 4.02
CA ALA A 327 0.59 23.84 4.91
C ALA A 327 0.60 22.47 4.21
N PHE A 328 0.14 22.42 2.95
CA PHE A 328 0.12 21.17 2.20
C PHE A 328 1.51 20.78 1.66
N THR A 329 2.36 21.76 1.37
CA THR A 329 3.79 21.55 1.13
C THR A 329 4.44 20.89 2.35
N LEU A 330 4.19 21.43 3.56
CA LEU A 330 4.64 20.82 4.81
C LEU A 330 4.06 19.41 5.00
N SER A 331 2.79 19.19 4.66
CA SER A 331 2.15 17.87 4.66
C SER A 331 2.93 16.87 3.80
N GLY A 332 3.32 17.28 2.59
CA GLY A 332 4.13 16.46 1.67
C GLY A 332 5.53 16.18 2.21
N ILE A 333 6.19 17.18 2.81
CA ILE A 333 7.49 17.00 3.47
C ILE A 333 7.38 16.03 4.64
N LEU A 334 6.33 16.12 5.47
CA LEU A 334 6.11 15.18 6.57
C LEU A 334 5.86 13.75 6.07
N LEU A 335 5.05 13.59 5.02
CA LEU A 335 4.88 12.30 4.35
C LEU A 335 6.22 11.74 3.86
N PHE A 336 7.02 12.57 3.19
CA PHE A 336 8.36 12.19 2.75
C PHE A 336 9.21 11.74 3.93
N VAL A 337 9.31 12.54 5.00
CA VAL A 337 10.10 12.20 6.19
C VAL A 337 9.65 10.87 6.80
N PHE A 338 8.34 10.65 6.98
CA PHE A 338 7.85 9.40 7.55
C PHE A 338 8.09 8.21 6.62
N ALA A 339 7.74 8.30 5.33
CA ALA A 339 7.93 7.22 4.38
C ALA A 339 9.42 6.90 4.16
N PHE A 340 10.27 7.91 4.07
CA PHE A 340 11.70 7.77 3.83
C PHE A 340 12.44 7.24 5.06
N ILE A 341 12.12 7.70 6.28
CA ILE A 341 12.73 7.11 7.49
C ILE A 341 12.24 5.67 7.67
N TYR A 342 10.96 5.41 7.40
CA TYR A 342 10.40 4.07 7.43
C TYR A 342 11.18 3.14 6.48
N TYR A 343 11.32 3.49 5.21
CA TYR A 343 12.11 2.69 4.25
C TYR A 343 13.61 2.67 4.56
N GLY A 344 14.22 3.83 4.80
CA GLY A 344 15.65 3.98 5.02
C GLY A 344 16.15 3.23 6.25
N SER A 345 15.27 2.92 7.22
CA SER A 345 15.62 2.07 8.36
C SER A 345 15.89 0.60 7.99
N TYR A 346 15.50 0.18 6.78
CA TYR A 346 15.80 -1.14 6.22
C TYR A 346 17.12 -1.14 5.43
N ASP A 347 17.55 0.00 4.89
CA ASP A 347 18.79 0.13 4.11
C ASP A 347 19.98 0.56 5.00
N MET A 348 19.71 1.33 6.06
CA MET A 348 20.74 1.93 6.92
C MET A 348 20.39 1.82 8.41
N ALA A 349 21.43 1.73 9.24
CA ALA A 349 21.28 1.80 10.69
C ALA A 349 20.87 3.21 11.14
N LEU A 350 19.57 3.41 11.38
CA LEU A 350 19.02 4.64 11.92
C LEU A 350 18.78 4.53 13.44
N PRO A 351 18.89 5.63 14.21
CA PRO A 351 18.64 5.61 15.66
C PRO A 351 17.17 5.32 16.02
N LEU A 352 16.26 5.50 15.06
CA LEU A 352 14.84 5.22 15.20
C LEU A 352 14.49 3.89 14.54
N LYS A 353 13.80 3.03 15.28
CA LYS A 353 13.28 1.76 14.75
C LYS A 353 12.06 2.03 13.85
N SER A 354 11.87 1.22 12.81
CA SER A 354 10.82 1.38 11.80
C SER A 354 9.41 1.44 12.40
N TRP A 355 9.13 0.67 13.45
CA TRP A 355 7.83 0.67 14.14
C TRP A 355 7.50 1.97 14.89
N MET A 356 8.50 2.81 15.19
CA MET A 356 8.29 4.09 15.87
C MET A 356 7.69 5.15 14.94
N ILE A 357 7.88 4.99 13.63
CA ILE A 357 7.47 5.95 12.61
C ILE A 357 5.95 6.11 12.51
N PRO A 358 5.14 5.03 12.40
CA PRO A 358 3.69 5.17 12.40
C PRO A 358 3.15 5.75 13.72
N ILE A 359 3.79 5.44 14.86
CA ILE A 359 3.44 6.03 16.16
C ILE A 359 3.70 7.55 16.15
N ALA A 360 4.86 7.99 15.66
CA ALA A 360 5.20 9.41 15.57
C ALA A 360 4.21 10.19 14.69
N ALA A 361 3.84 9.63 13.52
CA ALA A 361 2.82 10.21 12.66
C ALA A 361 1.45 10.27 13.35
N ALA A 362 1.07 9.21 14.07
CA ALA A 362 -0.20 9.15 14.81
C ALA A 362 -0.25 10.19 15.94
N VAL A 363 0.85 10.35 16.69
CA VAL A 363 0.99 11.37 17.73
C VAL A 363 0.85 12.77 17.12
N LEU A 364 1.50 13.05 15.99
CA LEU A 364 1.39 14.34 15.30
C LEU A 364 -0.06 14.66 14.92
N ILE A 365 -0.78 13.71 14.33
CA ILE A 365 -2.20 13.88 13.94
C ILE A 365 -3.08 14.08 15.18
N SER A 366 -2.85 13.30 16.24
CA SER A 366 -3.56 13.40 17.51
C SER A 366 -3.36 14.77 18.17
N VAL A 367 -2.12 15.25 18.26
CA VAL A 367 -1.78 16.57 18.81
C VAL A 367 -2.45 17.69 18.00
N PHE A 368 -2.39 17.64 16.67
CA PHE A 368 -3.00 18.66 15.82
C PHE A 368 -4.54 18.66 15.94
N SER A 369 -5.14 17.48 16.10
CA SER A 369 -6.60 17.33 16.29
C SER A 369 -7.05 17.90 17.64
N LEU A 370 -6.31 17.62 18.71
CA LEU A 370 -6.58 18.18 20.04
C LEU A 370 -6.42 19.71 20.03
N ALA A 371 -5.34 20.22 19.45
CA ALA A 371 -5.11 21.65 19.29
C ALA A 371 -6.25 22.35 18.52
N SER A 372 -6.84 21.65 17.52
CA SER A 372 -7.97 22.16 16.73
C SER A 372 -9.25 22.37 17.55
N ILE A 373 -9.43 21.59 18.62
CA ILE A 373 -10.55 21.73 19.56
C ILE A 373 -10.25 22.80 20.62
N PHE A 374 -9.07 22.75 21.24
CA PHE A 374 -8.73 23.62 22.38
C PHE A 374 -8.42 25.08 21.98
N ASN A 375 -7.86 25.33 20.80
CA ASN A 375 -7.68 26.70 20.28
C ASN A 375 -9.00 27.37 19.83
N GLY A 376 -10.15 26.71 20.05
CA GLY A 376 -11.50 27.29 19.99
C GLY A 376 -12.06 27.69 21.38
N LEU A 377 -11.46 27.22 22.46
CA LEU A 377 -11.78 27.54 23.85
C LEU A 377 -10.84 28.65 24.35
N SER A 378 -11.23 29.90 24.14
CA SER A 378 -10.64 30.99 24.92
C SER A 378 -11.12 30.85 26.37
N PHE A 379 -10.23 30.48 27.29
CA PHE A 379 -10.49 30.47 28.73
C PHE A 379 -10.99 31.84 29.24
N ARG A 380 -10.59 32.93 28.56
CA ARG A 380 -11.09 34.30 28.79
C ARG A 380 -12.57 34.51 28.44
N LYS A 381 -13.13 33.76 27.48
CA LYS A 381 -14.58 33.79 27.15
C LYS A 381 -15.43 32.94 28.09
N LEU A 382 -14.81 32.05 28.88
CA LEU A 382 -15.51 31.24 29.87
C LEU A 382 -15.81 32.04 31.16
N MET A 383 -14.96 33.02 31.49
CA MET A 383 -15.09 33.88 32.68
C MET A 383 -15.77 35.23 32.38
N ALA A 384 -15.80 35.65 31.11
CA ALA A 384 -16.51 36.84 30.69
C ALA A 384 -17.94 36.47 30.28
N GLY A 385 -18.84 36.38 31.26
CA GLY A 385 -20.27 36.30 31.00
C GLY A 385 -20.72 37.50 30.18
N ARG A 386 -21.14 37.29 28.94
CA ARG A 386 -21.93 38.28 28.19
C ARG A 386 -22.93 37.62 27.26
N GLN A 387 -24.18 37.98 27.52
CA GLN A 387 -25.37 37.81 26.71
C GLN A 387 -25.07 38.11 25.24
N ASN A 388 -25.45 37.20 24.35
CA ASN A 388 -25.81 37.56 22.99
C ASN A 388 -27.01 36.72 22.57
N THR A 389 -28.03 37.45 22.16
CA THR A 389 -29.35 37.04 21.70
C THR A 389 -29.30 35.96 20.63
N TYR A 390 -29.86 34.79 20.94
CA TYR A 390 -30.23 33.78 19.97
C TYR A 390 -31.73 33.92 19.69
N GLY A 391 -32.09 34.20 18.42
CA GLY A 391 -33.40 33.85 17.91
C GLY A 391 -33.55 32.33 17.95
N SER A 392 -34.63 31.86 18.58
CA SER A 392 -34.98 30.46 18.75
C SER A 392 -34.98 29.71 17.41
N PRO A 393 -34.36 28.52 17.29
CA PRO A 393 -34.65 27.63 16.19
C PRO A 393 -35.99 26.94 16.47
N ASP A 394 -36.93 27.14 15.57
CA ASP A 394 -38.21 26.44 15.54
C ASP A 394 -37.96 24.92 15.65
N GLN A 395 -38.42 24.34 16.75
CA GLN A 395 -38.47 22.90 16.96
C GLN A 395 -39.68 22.35 16.20
N SER A 396 -39.56 22.20 14.88
CA SER A 396 -40.45 21.31 14.15
C SER A 396 -39.82 19.91 14.15
N SER A 397 -40.46 19.00 14.87
CA SER A 397 -40.29 17.55 14.86
C SER A 397 -40.37 16.98 13.43
N ALA A 398 -39.27 17.06 12.69
CA ALA A 398 -39.13 16.39 11.41
C ALA A 398 -38.81 14.91 11.68
N GLY A 399 -39.75 14.03 11.33
CA GLY A 399 -39.58 12.58 11.41
C GLY A 399 -38.27 12.10 10.77
N PHE A 400 -37.84 10.91 11.19
CA PHE A 400 -36.58 10.23 10.86
C PHE A 400 -36.19 10.24 9.36
N LEU A 401 -37.13 10.51 8.44
CA LEU A 401 -36.98 10.57 6.99
C LEU A 401 -37.26 11.96 6.38
N SER A 402 -36.65 13.03 6.91
CA SER A 402 -36.63 14.34 6.23
C SER A 402 -35.71 14.31 4.99
N LYS A 403 -36.11 14.99 3.89
CA LYS A 403 -35.30 15.18 2.65
C LYS A 403 -33.88 15.74 2.93
N LYS A 404 -33.66 16.42 4.06
CA LYS A 404 -32.33 16.93 4.49
C LYS A 404 -31.38 15.83 5.01
N ASN A 405 -31.89 14.66 5.40
CA ASN A 405 -31.10 13.53 5.89
C ASN A 405 -30.78 12.48 4.81
N LEU A 406 -31.45 12.52 3.66
CA LEU A 406 -31.32 11.50 2.62
C LEU A 406 -29.89 11.37 2.05
N SER A 407 -29.14 12.48 1.96
CA SER A 407 -27.74 12.45 1.49
C SER A 407 -26.79 11.75 2.47
N LYS A 408 -27.05 11.80 3.79
CA LYS A 408 -26.27 11.04 4.80
C LYS A 408 -26.41 9.55 4.51
N TYR A 409 -27.65 9.09 4.36
CA TYR A 409 -27.96 7.69 4.11
C TYR A 409 -27.43 7.22 2.75
N LEU A 410 -27.45 8.05 1.71
CA LEU A 410 -26.95 7.64 0.40
C LEU A 410 -25.44 7.33 0.41
N SER A 411 -24.62 8.11 1.13
CA SER A 411 -23.18 7.79 1.27
C SER A 411 -22.94 6.46 2.03
N VAL A 412 -23.78 6.15 3.02
CA VAL A 412 -23.73 4.86 3.73
C VAL A 412 -24.20 3.72 2.84
N VAL A 413 -25.27 3.91 2.06
CA VAL A 413 -25.78 2.91 1.09
C VAL A 413 -24.72 2.62 0.02
N LEU A 414 -24.05 3.65 -0.49
CA LEU A 414 -22.92 3.46 -1.40
C LEU A 414 -21.81 2.66 -0.73
N MET A 415 -21.45 2.97 0.51
CA MET A 415 -20.45 2.19 1.26
C MET A 415 -20.88 0.73 1.43
N LEU A 416 -22.16 0.47 1.73
CA LEU A 416 -22.70 -0.89 1.84
C LEU A 416 -22.59 -1.68 0.53
N SER A 417 -22.67 -1.01 -0.63
CA SER A 417 -22.48 -1.68 -1.93
C SER A 417 -21.07 -2.25 -2.11
N LEU A 418 -20.04 -1.72 -1.41
CA LEU A 418 -18.68 -2.23 -1.49
C LEU A 418 -18.51 -3.62 -0.85
N PHE A 419 -19.45 -4.07 -0.01
CA PHE A 419 -19.45 -5.44 0.55
C PHE A 419 -19.73 -6.52 -0.51
N ILE A 420 -20.21 -6.15 -1.70
CA ILE A 420 -20.38 -7.09 -2.82
C ILE A 420 -19.02 -7.68 -3.22
N ILE A 421 -17.94 -6.90 -3.17
CA ILE A 421 -16.61 -7.35 -3.59
C ILE A 421 -16.06 -8.48 -2.69
N PRO A 422 -15.96 -8.32 -1.36
CA PRO A 422 -15.54 -9.44 -0.51
C PRO A 422 -16.49 -10.63 -0.59
N ALA A 423 -17.79 -10.42 -0.87
CA ALA A 423 -18.74 -11.52 -1.10
C ALA A 423 -18.43 -12.30 -2.39
N ILE A 424 -18.09 -11.62 -3.48
CA ILE A 424 -17.64 -12.26 -4.74
C ILE A 424 -16.38 -13.10 -4.49
N LEU A 425 -15.44 -12.60 -3.68
CA LEU A 425 -14.19 -13.30 -3.36
C LEU A 425 -14.38 -14.58 -2.49
N ILE A 426 -15.58 -14.84 -1.96
CA ILE A 426 -15.91 -16.10 -1.27
C ILE A 426 -16.20 -17.22 -2.28
N ILE A 427 -16.64 -16.86 -3.50
CA ILE A 427 -16.98 -17.85 -4.52
C ILE A 427 -15.69 -18.56 -4.93
N PRO A 428 -15.54 -19.87 -4.68
CA PRO A 428 -14.36 -20.60 -5.07
C PRO A 428 -14.28 -20.57 -6.61
N LEU A 429 -13.12 -20.17 -7.14
CA LEU A 429 -12.79 -20.47 -8.52
C LEU A 429 -12.70 -21.99 -8.64
N GLU A 430 -13.31 -22.58 -9.67
CA GLU A 430 -13.27 -24.03 -9.88
C GLU A 430 -11.83 -24.54 -9.75
N ASN A 431 -11.58 -25.33 -8.71
CA ASN A 431 -10.33 -26.04 -8.58
C ASN A 431 -10.31 -27.08 -9.70
N LYS A 432 -9.40 -26.93 -10.66
CA LYS A 432 -9.03 -28.07 -11.51
C LYS A 432 -8.61 -29.18 -10.56
N ALA A 433 -9.24 -30.35 -10.68
CA ALA A 433 -8.82 -31.53 -9.94
C ALA A 433 -7.33 -31.74 -10.23
N GLU A 434 -6.52 -31.87 -9.16
CA GLU A 434 -5.12 -32.23 -9.29
C GLU A 434 -5.05 -33.61 -9.94
N THR A 435 -4.69 -33.64 -11.21
CA THR A 435 -4.30 -34.89 -11.86
C THR A 435 -2.91 -35.22 -11.33
N PHE A 436 -2.84 -36.18 -10.42
CA PHE A 436 -1.57 -36.77 -9.99
C PHE A 436 -0.96 -37.48 -11.20
N VAL A 437 -0.02 -36.81 -11.86
CA VAL A 437 0.86 -37.43 -12.83
C VAL A 437 1.98 -38.08 -12.03
N TYR A 438 2.14 -39.39 -12.16
CA TYR A 438 3.30 -40.08 -11.64
C TYR A 438 4.54 -39.47 -12.30
N LYS A 439 5.39 -38.81 -11.52
CA LYS A 439 6.65 -38.22 -11.98
C LYS A 439 7.82 -39.06 -11.49
N ASP A 440 8.77 -39.30 -12.40
CA ASP A 440 10.03 -40.00 -12.11
C ASP A 440 11.10 -39.05 -11.52
N SER A 441 10.83 -37.75 -11.50
CA SER A 441 11.70 -36.70 -10.94
C SER A 441 10.85 -35.51 -10.45
N VAL A 442 11.39 -34.75 -9.51
CA VAL A 442 10.78 -33.54 -8.95
C VAL A 442 11.71 -32.35 -9.19
N ARG A 443 11.13 -31.22 -9.60
CA ARG A 443 11.91 -30.01 -9.87
C ARG A 443 11.85 -29.01 -8.73
N VAL A 444 13.01 -28.75 -8.13
CA VAL A 444 13.21 -27.73 -7.09
C VAL A 444 13.77 -26.47 -7.74
N MET A 445 13.14 -25.33 -7.49
CA MET A 445 13.56 -24.04 -8.03
C MET A 445 13.90 -23.08 -6.89
N HIS A 446 14.95 -22.29 -7.08
CA HIS A 446 15.23 -21.11 -6.26
C HIS A 446 15.06 -19.86 -7.12
N TYR A 447 14.43 -18.82 -6.55
CA TYR A 447 14.27 -17.55 -7.24
C TYR A 447 14.11 -16.37 -6.26
N ASN A 448 15.10 -15.46 -6.22
CA ASN A 448 14.88 -14.13 -5.68
C ASN A 448 14.02 -13.32 -6.67
N ILE A 449 12.84 -12.89 -6.22
CA ILE A 449 11.82 -12.26 -7.08
C ILE A 449 11.77 -10.75 -6.97
N HIS A 450 12.72 -10.14 -6.27
CA HIS A 450 12.87 -8.68 -6.23
C HIS A 450 11.56 -7.95 -5.91
N GLN A 451 10.82 -8.49 -4.94
CA GLN A 451 9.57 -7.89 -4.44
C GLN A 451 8.48 -7.74 -5.53
N GLY A 452 8.62 -8.47 -6.64
CA GLY A 452 7.74 -8.43 -7.79
C GLY A 452 8.17 -7.46 -8.91
N PHE A 453 9.33 -6.82 -8.82
CA PHE A 453 9.81 -5.84 -9.80
C PHE A 453 10.80 -6.43 -10.79
N ASN A 454 10.59 -6.12 -12.06
CA ASN A 454 11.52 -6.46 -13.12
C ASN A 454 12.70 -5.47 -13.18
N ILE A 455 13.72 -5.77 -14.00
CA ILE A 455 14.92 -4.92 -14.12
C ILE A 455 14.67 -3.53 -14.73
N ASP A 456 13.49 -3.30 -15.28
CA ASP A 456 13.04 -2.01 -15.79
C ASP A 456 12.25 -1.21 -14.73
N GLY A 457 12.10 -1.74 -13.51
CA GLY A 457 11.45 -1.11 -12.36
C GLY A 457 9.92 -1.12 -12.40
N TYR A 458 9.34 -2.05 -13.17
CA TYR A 458 7.90 -2.26 -13.27
C TYR A 458 7.50 -3.51 -12.49
N GLN A 459 6.45 -3.43 -11.66
CA GLN A 459 5.98 -4.56 -10.87
C GLN A 459 5.21 -5.56 -11.75
N ASP A 460 5.85 -6.67 -12.16
CA ASP A 460 5.34 -7.64 -13.13
C ASP A 460 5.25 -9.06 -12.54
N LEU A 461 4.24 -9.28 -11.69
CA LEU A 461 4.01 -10.58 -11.06
C LEU A 461 3.69 -11.68 -12.07
N GLU A 462 3.06 -11.33 -13.21
CA GLU A 462 2.72 -12.28 -14.25
C GLU A 462 3.97 -12.75 -15.01
N SER A 463 4.94 -11.88 -15.28
CA SER A 463 6.22 -12.31 -15.85
C SER A 463 6.98 -13.26 -14.92
N ILE A 464 6.97 -13.02 -13.60
CA ILE A 464 7.55 -13.95 -12.61
C ILE A 464 6.83 -15.31 -12.65
N ALA A 465 5.49 -15.32 -12.64
CA ALA A 465 4.71 -16.56 -12.71
C ALA A 465 5.01 -17.35 -13.99
N ARG A 466 5.10 -16.69 -15.15
CA ARG A 466 5.44 -17.35 -16.43
C ARG A 466 6.84 -17.93 -16.45
N VAL A 467 7.81 -17.26 -15.80
CA VAL A 467 9.17 -17.79 -15.67
C VAL A 467 9.16 -19.07 -14.84
N ILE A 468 8.40 -19.10 -13.75
CA ILE A 468 8.21 -20.29 -12.93
C ILE A 468 7.55 -21.42 -13.73
N GLU A 469 6.45 -21.14 -14.43
CA GLU A 469 5.73 -22.11 -15.27
C GLU A 469 6.64 -22.65 -16.39
N LYS A 470 7.42 -21.80 -17.05
CA LYS A 470 8.37 -22.19 -18.10
C LYS A 470 9.46 -23.14 -17.59
N ASN A 471 9.83 -23.04 -16.32
CA ASN A 471 10.81 -23.94 -15.72
C ASN A 471 10.18 -25.27 -15.24
N ASP A 472 8.85 -25.43 -15.31
CA ASP A 472 8.08 -26.55 -14.73
C ASP A 472 8.45 -26.85 -13.27
N ALA A 473 8.58 -25.80 -12.45
CA ALA A 473 8.93 -25.99 -11.04
C ALA A 473 7.79 -26.69 -10.28
N ASP A 474 8.15 -27.63 -9.41
CA ASP A 474 7.21 -28.34 -8.55
C ASP A 474 7.29 -27.84 -7.10
N ILE A 475 8.48 -27.43 -6.66
CA ILE A 475 8.75 -26.82 -5.36
C ILE A 475 9.62 -25.58 -5.59
N ILE A 476 9.31 -24.46 -4.95
CA ILE A 476 9.98 -23.18 -5.18
C ILE A 476 10.36 -22.51 -3.86
N CYS A 477 11.63 -22.18 -3.70
CA CYS A 477 12.13 -21.30 -2.66
C CYS A 477 12.21 -19.87 -3.20
N LEU A 478 11.46 -18.95 -2.60
CA LEU A 478 11.41 -17.55 -3.00
C LEU A 478 12.07 -16.66 -1.95
N ASN A 479 12.91 -15.74 -2.40
CA ASN A 479 13.43 -14.63 -1.58
C ASN A 479 12.80 -13.29 -1.99
N GLU A 480 12.89 -12.32 -1.08
CA GLU A 480 12.35 -10.96 -1.27
C GLU A 480 10.85 -10.92 -1.52
N VAL A 481 10.10 -11.79 -0.86
CA VAL A 481 8.65 -11.85 -0.97
C VAL A 481 8.04 -10.74 -0.13
N SER A 482 7.42 -9.75 -0.77
CA SER A 482 6.75 -8.62 -0.12
C SER A 482 5.24 -8.86 0.02
N ARG A 483 4.68 -8.48 1.17
CA ARG A 483 3.27 -8.67 1.56
C ARG A 483 2.69 -7.41 2.17
N GLY A 484 2.52 -6.38 1.34
CA GLY A 484 1.88 -5.14 1.77
C GLY A 484 2.85 -4.01 2.13
N TRP A 485 4.06 -4.02 1.60
CA TRP A 485 4.97 -2.90 1.83
C TRP A 485 4.50 -1.65 1.05
N ILE A 486 4.30 -0.53 1.76
CA ILE A 486 3.71 0.70 1.18
C ILE A 486 4.50 1.25 -0.01
N ILE A 487 5.83 1.11 0.05
CA ILE A 487 6.74 1.56 -1.00
C ILE A 487 6.68 0.70 -2.25
N ASN A 488 6.04 -0.48 -2.21
CA ASN A 488 5.94 -1.42 -3.34
C ASN A 488 4.50 -1.58 -3.83
N GLY A 489 3.66 -0.56 -3.59
CA GLY A 489 2.26 -0.57 -3.98
C GLY A 489 1.38 -1.51 -3.14
N SER A 490 1.90 -2.01 -2.01
CA SER A 490 1.16 -2.85 -1.04
C SER A 490 0.59 -4.16 -1.61
N ALA A 491 1.22 -4.74 -2.62
CA ALA A 491 0.83 -6.06 -3.14
C ALA A 491 1.16 -7.19 -2.14
N ASP A 492 0.28 -8.19 -2.04
CA ASP A 492 0.55 -9.49 -1.42
C ASP A 492 1.11 -10.44 -2.47
N VAL A 493 2.41 -10.30 -2.78
CA VAL A 493 3.08 -11.08 -3.83
C VAL A 493 2.99 -12.58 -3.54
N TYR A 494 3.11 -12.95 -2.27
CA TYR A 494 2.95 -14.32 -1.79
C TYR A 494 1.56 -14.89 -2.11
N ALA A 495 0.50 -14.20 -1.68
CA ALA A 495 -0.87 -14.68 -1.89
C ALA A 495 -1.24 -14.70 -3.38
N TRP A 496 -0.74 -13.75 -4.15
CA TRP A 496 -0.98 -13.67 -5.59
C TRP A 496 -0.30 -14.82 -6.33
N LEU A 497 1.01 -15.05 -6.11
CA LEU A 497 1.77 -16.09 -6.82
C LEU A 497 1.24 -17.49 -6.50
N LYS A 498 0.99 -17.81 -5.22
CA LYS A 498 0.48 -19.14 -4.85
C LYS A 498 -0.87 -19.44 -5.53
N SER A 499 -1.74 -18.44 -5.63
CA SER A 499 -3.04 -18.59 -6.29
C SER A 499 -2.90 -18.67 -7.81
N ARG A 500 -2.01 -17.88 -8.42
CA ARG A 500 -1.78 -17.87 -9.87
C ARG A 500 -1.12 -19.15 -10.37
N LEU A 501 -0.25 -19.75 -9.56
CA LEU A 501 0.50 -20.97 -9.88
C LEU A 501 -0.21 -22.26 -9.43
N GLY A 502 -1.30 -22.16 -8.64
CA GLY A 502 -1.97 -23.32 -8.05
C GLY A 502 -1.15 -24.04 -6.98
N MET A 503 -0.12 -23.40 -6.43
CA MET A 503 0.79 -23.98 -5.43
C MET A 503 0.31 -23.66 -4.01
N HIS A 504 -0.74 -24.33 -3.57
CA HIS A 504 -1.43 -23.99 -2.32
C HIS A 504 -0.71 -24.48 -1.06
N TYR A 505 0.13 -25.52 -1.14
CA TYR A 505 1.03 -25.91 -0.06
C TYR A 505 2.15 -24.89 0.01
N SER A 506 2.06 -24.00 1.00
CA SER A 506 2.89 -22.79 1.03
C SER A 506 3.22 -22.37 2.44
N ILE A 507 4.45 -21.92 2.64
CA ILE A 507 4.97 -21.40 3.92
C ILE A 507 5.60 -20.04 3.64
N PHE A 508 5.33 -19.05 4.50
CA PHE A 508 5.98 -17.75 4.50
C PHE A 508 6.65 -17.51 5.85
N MET A 509 7.90 -17.07 5.84
CA MET A 509 8.63 -16.66 7.04
C MET A 509 9.06 -15.20 6.89
N PRO A 510 8.51 -14.29 7.71
CA PRO A 510 8.94 -12.90 7.71
C PRO A 510 10.43 -12.74 8.05
N ALA A 511 10.98 -11.60 7.66
CA ALA A 511 12.33 -11.15 7.92
C ALA A 511 12.31 -9.65 8.23
N SER A 512 13.01 -9.24 9.28
CA SER A 512 13.03 -7.86 9.84
C SER A 512 11.70 -7.33 10.37
N ASP A 513 10.62 -7.44 9.59
CA ASP A 513 9.25 -7.15 9.97
C ASP A 513 8.32 -8.35 9.71
N LEU A 514 7.01 -8.14 9.65
CA LEU A 514 6.00 -9.19 9.45
C LEU A 514 5.53 -9.36 8.00
N ILE A 515 6.03 -8.52 7.07
CA ILE A 515 5.46 -8.37 5.73
C ILE A 515 6.46 -8.61 4.61
N TRP A 516 7.76 -8.68 4.88
CA TRP A 516 8.78 -9.01 3.89
C TRP A 516 9.56 -10.25 4.34
N GLY A 517 9.95 -11.14 3.43
CA GLY A 517 10.75 -12.31 3.81
C GLY A 517 10.85 -13.41 2.76
N ASN A 518 10.97 -14.65 3.24
CA ASN A 518 11.15 -15.84 2.42
C ASN A 518 9.84 -16.63 2.30
N ALA A 519 9.68 -17.36 1.20
CA ALA A 519 8.56 -18.28 1.04
C ALA A 519 8.98 -19.60 0.40
N ILE A 520 8.24 -20.66 0.70
CA ILE A 520 8.27 -21.92 -0.05
C ILE A 520 6.88 -22.16 -0.62
N LEU A 521 6.78 -22.37 -1.92
CA LEU A 521 5.55 -22.75 -2.63
C LEU A 521 5.74 -24.16 -3.19
N SER A 522 4.71 -25.01 -3.11
CA SER A 522 4.82 -26.41 -3.52
C SER A 522 3.50 -26.91 -4.11
N LYS A 523 3.61 -27.79 -5.11
CA LYS A 523 2.51 -28.65 -5.58
C LYS A 523 2.21 -29.80 -4.61
N TYR A 524 3.16 -30.11 -3.71
CA TYR A 524 3.09 -31.21 -2.76
C TYR A 524 2.96 -30.73 -1.30
N PRO A 525 2.35 -31.53 -0.40
CA PRO A 525 2.20 -31.15 1.01
C PRO A 525 3.53 -30.81 1.69
N LEU A 526 3.54 -29.68 2.41
CA LEU A 526 4.66 -29.20 3.21
C LEU A 526 4.38 -29.41 4.70
N ASN A 527 5.32 -30.05 5.39
CA ASN A 527 5.33 -30.15 6.85
C ASN A 527 6.45 -29.26 7.39
N LEU A 528 6.10 -28.14 8.03
CA LEU A 528 7.08 -27.25 8.64
C LEU A 528 7.83 -27.99 9.75
N ILE A 529 9.15 -28.11 9.61
CA ILE A 529 10.03 -28.67 10.64
C ILE A 529 10.41 -27.53 11.59
N LYS A 530 11.00 -26.46 11.04
CA LYS A 530 11.41 -25.28 11.80
C LYS A 530 11.47 -24.04 10.90
N SER A 531 11.27 -22.87 11.49
CA SER A 531 11.54 -21.59 10.85
C SER A 531 11.96 -20.60 11.92
N GLY A 532 12.77 -19.63 11.54
CA GLY A 532 13.35 -18.73 12.52
C GLY A 532 14.11 -17.58 11.90
N PHE A 533 14.48 -16.64 12.74
CA PHE A 533 15.36 -15.55 12.36
C PHE A 533 16.81 -15.99 12.49
N LEU A 534 17.64 -15.57 11.54
CA LEU A 534 19.08 -15.75 11.60
C LEU A 534 19.71 -14.63 12.47
N PRO A 535 20.93 -14.86 13.01
CA PRO A 535 21.65 -13.85 13.78
C PRO A 535 21.72 -12.52 13.03
N ARG A 536 21.17 -11.48 13.66
CA ARG A 536 21.13 -10.11 13.11
C ARG A 536 22.45 -9.37 13.32
N MET A 537 23.09 -9.59 14.47
CA MET A 537 24.14 -8.71 14.99
C MET A 537 23.71 -7.24 14.96
N ASP A 538 24.40 -6.38 14.22
CA ASP A 538 24.10 -4.96 14.01
C ASP A 538 23.55 -4.64 12.61
N ALA A 539 23.20 -5.66 11.81
CA ALA A 539 22.65 -5.46 10.47
C ALA A 539 21.34 -4.65 10.50
N PRO A 540 21.12 -3.76 9.51
CA PRO A 540 19.86 -3.02 9.39
C PRO A 540 18.67 -3.95 9.13
N LEU A 541 18.89 -5.01 8.34
CA LEU A 541 17.91 -6.07 8.07
C LEU A 541 18.18 -7.31 8.89
N GLN A 542 17.14 -7.85 9.53
CA GLN A 542 17.17 -9.22 10.01
C GLN A 542 16.84 -10.18 8.87
N ARG A 543 17.47 -11.36 8.87
CA ARG A 543 17.22 -12.43 7.91
C ARG A 543 16.50 -13.61 8.56
N SER A 544 15.97 -14.52 7.76
CA SER A 544 15.23 -15.69 8.23
C SER A 544 15.49 -16.93 7.37
N TYR A 545 15.02 -18.08 7.85
CA TYR A 545 15.02 -19.34 7.12
C TYR A 545 13.69 -20.07 7.29
N ILE A 546 13.37 -20.93 6.33
CA ILE A 546 12.28 -21.91 6.39
C ILE A 546 12.91 -23.28 6.24
N TYR A 547 12.57 -24.23 7.09
CA TYR A 547 12.97 -25.63 6.97
C TYR A 547 11.73 -26.53 7.06
N ALA A 548 11.44 -27.27 5.99
CA ALA A 548 10.23 -28.08 5.87
C ALA A 548 10.53 -29.43 5.21
N ASN A 549 9.74 -30.44 5.53
CA ASN A 549 9.70 -31.70 4.81
C ASN A 549 8.64 -31.60 3.69
N VAL A 550 8.98 -32.09 2.50
CA VAL A 550 8.05 -32.19 1.38
C VAL A 550 7.60 -33.62 1.22
N ASN A 551 6.29 -33.85 1.31
CA ASN A 551 5.70 -35.17 1.11
C ASN A 551 5.48 -35.43 -0.38
N LEU A 552 6.34 -36.26 -0.97
CA LEU A 552 6.35 -36.60 -2.39
C LEU A 552 5.57 -37.89 -2.71
N TYR A 553 4.66 -38.28 -1.82
CA TYR A 553 3.77 -39.43 -2.04
C TYR A 553 3.06 -39.34 -3.40
N GLY A 554 3.15 -40.42 -4.18
CA GLY A 554 2.60 -40.47 -5.54
C GLY A 554 3.61 -40.16 -6.65
N THR A 555 4.87 -39.87 -6.31
CA THR A 555 6.02 -39.83 -7.23
C THR A 555 6.95 -41.03 -6.99
N SER A 556 7.96 -41.25 -7.85
CA SER A 556 9.05 -42.21 -7.57
C SER A 556 10.08 -41.69 -6.57
N VAL A 557 10.06 -40.39 -6.29
CA VAL A 557 11.05 -39.68 -5.48
C VAL A 557 10.68 -39.80 -4.01
N GLU A 558 11.61 -40.23 -3.16
CA GLU A 558 11.36 -40.24 -1.71
C GLU A 558 11.33 -38.80 -1.16
N ASN A 559 10.61 -38.61 -0.05
CA ASN A 559 10.49 -37.31 0.61
C ASN A 559 11.86 -36.63 0.82
N ILE A 560 11.88 -35.33 0.59
CA ILE A 560 13.06 -34.49 0.79
C ILE A 560 12.76 -33.43 1.85
N ASN A 561 13.80 -32.97 2.53
CA ASN A 561 13.73 -31.75 3.31
C ASN A 561 14.20 -30.58 2.45
N ILE A 562 13.54 -29.44 2.59
CA ILE A 562 13.86 -28.21 1.87
C ILE A 562 14.07 -27.07 2.85
N MET A 563 15.18 -26.36 2.69
CA MET A 563 15.56 -25.22 3.50
C MET A 563 15.78 -23.98 2.64
N GLY A 564 14.88 -23.00 2.75
CA GLY A 564 14.96 -21.73 2.05
C GLY A 564 15.60 -20.64 2.92
N THR A 565 16.56 -19.88 2.40
CA THR A 565 17.18 -18.75 3.12
C THR A 565 17.53 -17.57 2.22
N HIS A 566 17.83 -16.42 2.84
CA HIS A 566 18.37 -15.21 2.19
C HIS A 566 19.35 -14.56 3.18
N LEU A 567 20.64 -14.55 2.86
CA LEU A 567 21.69 -14.03 3.74
C LEU A 567 21.88 -12.51 3.63
N HIS A 568 22.75 -11.97 4.48
CA HIS A 568 23.05 -10.54 4.54
C HIS A 568 23.66 -9.99 3.25
N HIS A 569 23.15 -8.85 2.75
CA HIS A 569 23.46 -8.34 1.41
C HIS A 569 24.59 -7.31 1.32
N ILE A 570 25.07 -6.76 2.45
CA ILE A 570 26.08 -5.69 2.38
C ILE A 570 27.44 -6.31 2.04
N GLU A 571 28.03 -5.82 0.94
CA GLU A 571 29.35 -6.23 0.47
C GLU A 571 30.43 -5.90 1.52
N GLY A 572 31.42 -6.79 1.67
CA GLY A 572 32.48 -6.66 2.68
C GLY A 572 32.10 -7.07 4.10
N GLU A 573 30.82 -7.37 4.39
CA GLU A 573 30.36 -7.79 5.73
C GLU A 573 30.23 -9.33 5.87
N SER A 574 31.23 -10.08 5.37
CA SER A 574 31.23 -11.56 5.35
C SER A 574 31.06 -12.21 6.73
N GLU A 575 31.56 -11.61 7.81
CA GLU A 575 31.38 -12.12 9.18
C GLU A 575 29.88 -12.29 9.55
N LYS A 576 29.01 -11.44 9.00
CA LYS A 576 27.56 -11.54 9.18
C LYS A 576 26.98 -12.75 8.47
N ARG A 577 27.40 -13.00 7.24
CA ARG A 577 26.97 -14.19 6.48
C ARG A 577 27.51 -15.47 7.12
N GLN A 578 28.76 -15.49 7.60
CA GLN A 578 29.32 -16.64 8.31
C GLN A 578 28.54 -16.99 9.58
N ALA A 579 28.19 -16.00 10.41
CA ALA A 579 27.36 -16.23 11.60
C ALA A 579 25.96 -16.77 11.24
N GLN A 580 25.40 -16.30 10.12
CA GLN A 580 24.12 -16.77 9.61
C GLN A 580 24.18 -18.18 9.05
N VAL A 581 25.22 -18.53 8.27
CA VAL A 581 25.45 -19.90 7.77
C VAL A 581 25.68 -20.87 8.91
N LYS A 582 26.47 -20.49 9.93
CA LYS A 582 26.66 -21.33 11.12
C LYS A 582 25.33 -21.65 11.80
N ALA A 583 24.50 -20.64 12.05
CA ALA A 583 23.17 -20.85 12.62
C ALA A 583 22.28 -21.71 11.70
N LEU A 584 22.32 -21.48 10.38
CA LEU A 584 21.56 -22.27 9.41
C LEU A 584 21.94 -23.76 9.47
N LEU A 585 23.23 -24.08 9.55
CA LEU A 585 23.73 -25.46 9.64
C LEU A 585 23.41 -26.12 10.99
N GLU A 586 23.47 -25.37 12.09
CA GLU A 586 23.01 -25.83 13.42
C GLU A 586 21.51 -26.17 13.40
N GLU A 587 20.72 -25.37 12.69
CA GLU A 587 19.27 -25.54 12.53
C GLU A 587 18.90 -26.73 11.63
N TRP A 588 19.70 -27.02 10.61
CA TRP A 588 19.57 -28.22 9.77
C TRP A 588 19.88 -29.53 10.53
N GLY A 589 20.91 -29.51 11.38
CA GLY A 589 21.21 -30.61 12.30
C GLY A 589 21.69 -31.91 11.64
N GLY A 590 22.21 -31.87 10.41
CA GLY A 590 22.79 -33.06 9.75
C GLY A 590 21.76 -34.00 9.13
N SER A 591 20.52 -33.55 8.92
CA SER A 591 19.47 -34.40 8.33
C SER A 591 19.82 -34.81 6.89
N GLY A 592 19.69 -36.11 6.57
CA GLY A 592 19.81 -36.59 5.18
C GLY A 592 18.70 -36.05 4.27
N ARG A 593 18.81 -36.34 2.97
CA ARG A 593 17.90 -35.91 1.89
C ARG A 593 17.49 -34.44 2.02
N THR A 594 18.46 -33.55 2.20
CA THR A 594 18.21 -32.11 2.37
C THR A 594 18.67 -31.29 1.18
N VAL A 595 17.80 -30.40 0.74
CA VAL A 595 18.09 -29.33 -0.23
C VAL A 595 18.13 -27.98 0.50
N ILE A 596 19.21 -27.22 0.34
CA ILE A 596 19.29 -25.82 0.81
C ILE A 596 19.31 -24.90 -0.41
N CYS A 597 18.38 -23.97 -0.47
CA CYS A 597 18.17 -23.05 -1.59
C CYS A 597 18.15 -21.60 -1.07
N GLY A 598 18.81 -20.67 -1.75
CA GLY A 598 18.80 -19.29 -1.30
C GLY A 598 19.68 -18.34 -2.09
N ASP A 599 19.42 -17.06 -1.89
CA ASP A 599 20.34 -15.97 -2.17
C ASP A 599 21.32 -15.83 -1.00
N PHE A 600 22.57 -16.24 -1.23
CA PHE A 600 23.63 -16.21 -0.24
C PHE A 600 24.34 -14.86 -0.20
N ASN A 601 24.12 -13.96 -1.17
CA ASN A 601 24.87 -12.70 -1.32
C ASN A 601 26.40 -12.90 -1.18
N ALA A 602 26.89 -14.04 -1.65
CA ALA A 602 28.28 -14.46 -1.56
C ALA A 602 28.66 -15.27 -2.80
N VAL A 603 29.87 -15.09 -3.29
CA VAL A 603 30.36 -15.73 -4.52
C VAL A 603 31.16 -17.00 -4.22
N THR A 604 31.36 -17.83 -5.23
CA THR A 604 32.20 -19.03 -5.13
C THR A 604 33.58 -18.66 -4.59
N GLY A 605 33.99 -19.30 -3.48
CA GLY A 605 35.27 -19.07 -2.81
C GLY A 605 35.20 -18.14 -1.59
N ASP A 606 34.04 -17.51 -1.33
CA ASP A 606 33.81 -16.83 -0.05
C ASP A 606 33.70 -17.86 1.09
N LYS A 607 34.15 -17.47 2.29
CA LYS A 607 34.22 -18.36 3.46
C LYS A 607 32.88 -18.99 3.82
N GLU A 608 31.81 -18.20 3.78
CA GLU A 608 30.44 -18.64 4.04
C GLU A 608 29.95 -19.70 3.04
N ILE A 609 30.46 -19.69 1.80
CA ILE A 609 30.17 -20.72 0.80
C ILE A 609 30.99 -21.98 1.09
N ASP A 610 32.26 -21.83 1.46
CA ASP A 610 33.11 -22.96 1.84
C ASP A 610 32.58 -23.67 3.10
N MET A 611 32.02 -22.94 4.07
CA MET A 611 31.35 -23.52 5.24
C MET A 611 30.21 -24.48 4.89
N ILE A 612 29.42 -24.18 3.84
CA ILE A 612 28.36 -25.08 3.37
C ILE A 612 28.95 -26.36 2.79
N LYS A 613 30.01 -26.24 1.98
CA LYS A 613 30.73 -27.40 1.41
C LYS A 613 31.38 -28.26 2.49
N GLU A 614 32.03 -27.64 3.46
CA GLU A 614 32.66 -28.32 4.61
C GLU A 614 31.64 -29.07 5.48
N ALA A 615 30.39 -28.62 5.51
CA ALA A 615 29.29 -29.32 6.16
C ALA A 615 28.79 -30.56 5.38
N GLY A 616 29.37 -30.85 4.20
CA GLY A 616 29.06 -32.03 3.39
C GLY A 616 28.04 -31.80 2.29
N PHE A 617 27.60 -30.55 2.06
CA PHE A 617 26.72 -30.23 0.94
C PHE A 617 27.47 -30.18 -0.39
N ILE A 618 26.79 -30.64 -1.44
CA ILE A 618 27.27 -30.64 -2.81
C ILE A 618 26.74 -29.41 -3.53
N ASP A 619 27.62 -28.68 -4.21
CA ASP A 619 27.23 -27.64 -5.16
C ASP A 619 26.61 -28.27 -6.40
N SER A 620 25.30 -28.09 -6.60
CA SER A 620 24.59 -28.75 -7.71
C SER A 620 25.06 -28.32 -9.10
N GLN A 621 25.58 -27.10 -9.29
CA GLN A 621 26.10 -26.69 -10.61
C GLN A 621 27.37 -27.48 -10.93
N PHE A 622 28.35 -27.47 -10.02
CA PHE A 622 29.63 -28.15 -10.24
C PHE A 622 29.49 -29.67 -10.28
N ALA A 623 28.59 -30.25 -9.48
CA ALA A 623 28.33 -31.69 -9.51
C ALA A 623 27.79 -32.18 -10.86
N LEU A 624 27.04 -31.33 -11.56
CA LEU A 624 26.53 -31.60 -12.92
C LEU A 624 27.51 -31.18 -14.03
N GLY A 625 28.77 -30.89 -13.68
CA GLY A 625 29.83 -30.53 -14.64
C GLY A 625 29.64 -29.17 -15.29
N LYS A 626 28.81 -28.29 -14.71
CA LYS A 626 28.61 -26.93 -15.22
C LYS A 626 29.76 -26.00 -14.82
N GLN A 627 29.88 -24.92 -15.59
CA GLN A 627 30.67 -23.75 -15.20
C GLN A 627 29.93 -22.97 -14.10
N ASP A 628 30.60 -21.97 -13.52
CA ASP A 628 30.04 -21.08 -12.50
C ASP A 628 29.00 -20.12 -13.12
N GLU A 629 27.82 -20.62 -13.48
CA GLU A 629 26.77 -19.87 -14.18
C GLU A 629 26.22 -18.75 -13.26
N PHE A 630 26.31 -17.51 -13.73
CA PHE A 630 25.88 -16.31 -12.99
C PHE A 630 24.37 -16.21 -12.84
N THR A 631 23.94 -15.68 -11.69
CA THR A 631 22.53 -15.58 -11.29
C THR A 631 22.10 -14.15 -10.99
N TRP A 632 23.02 -13.23 -10.71
CA TRP A 632 22.72 -11.83 -10.44
C TRP A 632 22.87 -10.98 -11.70
N ILE A 633 21.85 -10.18 -12.02
CA ILE A 633 21.74 -9.44 -13.28
C ILE A 633 21.39 -7.97 -13.06
N PHE A 634 21.82 -7.12 -13.97
CA PHE A 634 21.29 -5.76 -14.10
C PHE A 634 20.72 -5.54 -15.50
N TYR A 635 21.56 -5.83 -16.51
CA TYR A 635 21.13 -6.02 -17.90
C TYR A 635 21.73 -7.32 -18.45
N GLU A 636 22.99 -7.58 -18.09
CA GLU A 636 23.69 -8.83 -18.31
C GLU A 636 24.06 -9.47 -16.95
N PRO A 637 24.23 -10.80 -16.89
CA PRO A 637 24.70 -11.47 -15.67
C PRO A 637 26.14 -11.10 -15.32
N TYR A 638 26.41 -10.92 -14.03
CA TYR A 638 27.74 -10.48 -13.56
C TYR A 638 28.24 -11.14 -12.27
N GLY A 639 27.42 -11.95 -11.61
CA GLY A 639 27.87 -12.72 -10.44
C GLY A 639 26.94 -13.89 -10.14
N ARG A 640 27.47 -14.91 -9.46
CA ARG A 640 26.69 -16.04 -8.92
C ARG A 640 26.58 -15.86 -7.40
N ILE A 641 25.38 -15.60 -6.93
CA ILE A 641 25.09 -15.45 -5.48
C ILE A 641 23.91 -16.31 -5.03
N ASP A 642 23.22 -16.95 -5.97
CA ASP A 642 22.11 -17.85 -5.73
C ASP A 642 22.59 -19.30 -5.86
N TYR A 643 22.15 -20.16 -4.95
CA TYR A 643 22.61 -21.56 -4.88
C TYR A 643 21.46 -22.51 -4.57
N ILE A 644 21.57 -23.71 -5.12
CA ILE A 644 20.85 -24.91 -4.65
C ILE A 644 21.93 -25.92 -4.26
N TRP A 645 21.91 -26.30 -2.99
CA TRP A 645 22.81 -27.27 -2.36
C TRP A 645 22.04 -28.53 -2.05
N VAL A 646 22.69 -29.69 -2.20
CA VAL A 646 22.08 -30.99 -1.86
C VAL A 646 22.99 -31.82 -0.97
N THR A 647 22.41 -32.63 -0.10
CA THR A 647 23.17 -33.66 0.61
C THR A 647 23.55 -34.80 -0.36
N PRO A 648 24.63 -35.56 -0.09
CA PRO A 648 25.16 -36.56 -1.04
C PRO A 648 24.23 -37.74 -1.37
N ASP A 649 23.18 -37.93 -0.57
CA ASP A 649 22.16 -38.96 -0.72
C ASP A 649 20.97 -38.55 -1.62
N ILE A 650 21.02 -37.34 -2.21
CA ILE A 650 20.08 -36.90 -3.25
C ILE A 650 20.72 -37.09 -4.63
N ASP A 651 20.07 -37.87 -5.49
CA ASP A 651 20.45 -37.98 -6.90
C ASP A 651 19.90 -36.79 -7.70
N ILE A 652 20.76 -36.21 -8.54
CA ILE A 652 20.44 -35.04 -9.36
C ILE A 652 20.78 -35.31 -10.83
N SER A 653 19.87 -34.97 -11.74
CA SER A 653 20.01 -35.29 -13.17
C SER A 653 20.14 -34.07 -14.09
N GLY A 654 19.77 -32.87 -13.62
CA GLY A 654 19.81 -31.68 -14.44
C GLY A 654 19.68 -30.38 -13.65
N LEU A 655 20.31 -29.33 -14.16
CA LEU A 655 20.21 -27.98 -13.61
C LEU A 655 20.13 -26.96 -14.73
N ASN A 656 19.32 -25.92 -14.54
CA ASN A 656 19.21 -24.82 -15.49
C ASN A 656 19.16 -23.46 -14.77
N VAL A 657 20.02 -22.54 -15.20
CA VAL A 657 19.92 -21.11 -14.87
C VAL A 657 19.21 -20.43 -16.04
N THR A 658 17.94 -20.04 -15.84
CA THR A 658 17.12 -19.52 -16.94
C THR A 658 17.25 -18.01 -17.04
N TYR A 659 17.81 -17.51 -18.14
CA TYR A 659 17.81 -16.07 -18.40
C TYR A 659 16.39 -15.49 -18.44
N SER A 660 16.18 -14.41 -17.69
CA SER A 660 14.91 -13.71 -17.55
C SER A 660 15.18 -12.25 -17.19
N ARG A 661 14.28 -11.35 -17.55
CA ARG A 661 14.29 -9.94 -17.12
C ARG A 661 13.26 -9.65 -16.02
N ALA A 662 12.53 -10.67 -15.56
CA ALA A 662 11.39 -10.52 -14.66
C ALA A 662 11.78 -10.20 -13.20
N SER A 663 13.04 -10.38 -12.86
CA SER A 663 13.68 -10.06 -11.58
C SER A 663 15.12 -9.63 -11.90
N ASP A 664 15.82 -9.00 -10.95
CA ASP A 664 17.27 -8.74 -11.01
C ASP A 664 18.11 -9.98 -10.63
N HIS A 665 17.46 -11.11 -10.35
CA HIS A 665 18.09 -12.42 -10.28
C HIS A 665 17.56 -13.37 -11.38
N LEU A 666 18.35 -14.38 -11.73
CA LEU A 666 17.96 -15.49 -12.58
C LEU A 666 17.56 -16.67 -11.71
N PRO A 667 16.46 -17.36 -12.04
CA PRO A 667 16.09 -18.57 -11.32
C PRO A 667 17.03 -19.73 -11.64
N ILE A 668 17.25 -20.56 -10.62
CA ILE A 668 17.94 -21.84 -10.73
C ILE A 668 16.90 -22.93 -10.57
N SER A 669 16.86 -23.91 -11.47
CA SER A 669 16.02 -25.10 -11.35
C SER A 669 16.89 -26.35 -11.33
N LEU A 670 16.66 -27.23 -10.37
CA LEU A 670 17.36 -28.50 -10.16
C LEU A 670 16.36 -29.65 -10.27
N GLU A 671 16.73 -30.69 -11.00
CA GLU A 671 15.98 -31.93 -11.12
C GLU A 671 16.51 -32.97 -10.14
N VAL A 672 15.62 -33.48 -9.29
CA VAL A 672 15.89 -34.47 -8.23
C VAL A 672 15.14 -35.76 -8.56
N ASN A 673 15.83 -36.91 -8.52
CA ASN A 673 15.26 -38.22 -8.86
C ASN A 673 14.90 -39.07 -7.63
#